data_AF-A0A7G9RZN0-F1
#
_entry.id   AF-A0A7G9RZN0-F1
#
_cell.length_a   1.000
_cell.length_b   1.000
_cell.length_c   1.000
_cell.angle_alpha   90.00
_cell.angle_beta   90.00
_cell.angle_gamma   90.00
#
_symmetry.space_group_name_H-M   'P 1'
#
loop_
_entity.id
_entity.type
_entity.pdbx_description
1 polymer ?
#
loop_
_entity_poly.entity_id
_entity_poly.type
_entity_poly.pdbx_seq_one_letter_code
_entity_poly.pdbx_strand_id
1 'polypeptide(L)'
;MGKKVVVVGAGYSGILAAKKLAKKFKKEQDAVDITIIDRNPFSTMLTELHEVAAGRVDEYSIRMDLAKIFAGRNVNVKLDNVESIDFDKKVVLGSHESYEYDYIVIAAGSKPTYFGIEGAKEHTHTLWSYDDAVNLHQHITNTFVQAAQEPDEEKRRFLLTFYVVGAGFTGVEMMGELAEYVPVLCSKYSIEPSEVTLVEVDAMPRTVMTLPEKLANKVQNRLEKMGVEIKLNAKVIKVTDSSITLDIDGKIEENSVHTVIWTAGIESADITSKSGSELEASQRAGRIETDQYLRAKGREDVYVVGDNTYFVLEGEERPVPQMVENAEQSGGLVAHNIAESIRGTGNLKAYTPSFHGTMVCIGGRWGTANIKLGKVEFNLWSFFAMFAKHMMNCVYFVQVLGWNKVFSYLKHEIFTIRNKRSFVGGNFSNRTPSFMLFPIRVWLGMVWLFEGVKKVQEGWLSGTPQLEKFFGGAQAWYDGLLGVTTGAAAQAGAAGAAAEAVAGATGAAAEAVAGATGAATGGAAAAGTVLMNWNFWLFQTILVSGTTLEAAKLTDFAFKLNVPLMNWFVNTVILSSNGMQIFMQAMVVVLEIVIGLALIAGLFTTFFGAISVGLQLMFMMTTGLYLHTMWMLFAGIAILFGGNTLSLDYWVMPKLKTWWKNLPWIKKWYLYHD
;
A
#
# COMPACT_ATOMS: atom_id res chain seq x y z
N MET A 1 -47.63 2.01 -15.06
CA MET A 1 -46.51 1.94 -14.10
C MET A 1 -45.46 1.02 -14.69
N GLY A 2 -44.18 1.36 -14.53
CA GLY A 2 -43.08 0.47 -14.89
C GLY A 2 -43.13 -0.85 -14.11
N LYS A 3 -42.44 -1.87 -14.61
CA LYS A 3 -42.30 -3.16 -13.92
C LYS A 3 -41.46 -3.01 -12.66
N LYS A 4 -41.94 -3.55 -11.53
CA LYS A 4 -41.26 -3.50 -10.24
C LYS A 4 -40.21 -4.60 -10.15
N VAL A 5 -38.95 -4.24 -9.96
CA VAL A 5 -37.84 -5.18 -9.79
C VAL A 5 -37.23 -4.99 -8.41
N VAL A 6 -37.36 -6.01 -7.55
CA VAL A 6 -36.83 -5.98 -6.19
C VAL A 6 -35.57 -6.85 -6.13
N VAL A 7 -34.48 -6.29 -5.61
CA VAL A 7 -33.20 -6.97 -5.39
C VAL A 7 -32.97 -7.09 -3.89
N VAL A 8 -32.91 -8.33 -3.38
CA VAL A 8 -32.69 -8.62 -1.95
C VAL A 8 -31.21 -8.87 -1.72
N GLY A 9 -30.54 -7.92 -1.05
CA GLY A 9 -29.11 -7.94 -0.75
C GLY A 9 -28.28 -7.07 -1.69
N ALA A 10 -27.43 -6.22 -1.11
CA ALA A 10 -26.51 -5.33 -1.82
C ALA A 10 -25.05 -5.82 -1.76
N GLY A 11 -24.85 -7.13 -1.90
CA GLY A 11 -23.54 -7.74 -2.12
C GLY A 11 -23.04 -7.58 -3.57
N TYR A 12 -22.00 -8.36 -3.92
CA TYR A 12 -21.37 -8.34 -5.26
C TYR A 12 -22.37 -8.51 -6.40
N SER A 13 -23.22 -9.55 -6.35
CA SER A 13 -24.19 -9.86 -7.38
C SER A 13 -25.36 -8.87 -7.43
N GLY A 14 -25.93 -8.52 -6.27
CA GLY A 14 -27.07 -7.61 -6.16
C GLY A 14 -26.77 -6.21 -6.69
N ILE A 15 -25.62 -5.64 -6.32
CA ILE A 15 -25.19 -4.33 -6.85
C ILE A 15 -25.03 -4.38 -8.36
N LEU A 16 -24.33 -5.41 -8.88
CA LEU A 16 -24.08 -5.50 -10.32
C LEU A 16 -25.38 -5.73 -11.10
N ALA A 17 -26.31 -6.52 -10.57
CA ALA A 17 -27.63 -6.72 -11.14
C ALA A 17 -28.39 -5.38 -11.25
N ALA A 18 -28.56 -4.68 -10.13
CA ALA A 18 -29.28 -3.40 -10.09
C ALA A 18 -28.63 -2.33 -10.99
N LYS A 19 -27.30 -2.20 -10.96
CA LYS A 19 -26.57 -1.23 -11.81
C LYS A 19 -26.70 -1.53 -13.30
N LYS A 20 -26.55 -2.80 -13.70
CA LYS A 20 -26.64 -3.19 -15.12
C LYS A 20 -28.08 -3.07 -15.62
N LEU A 21 -29.07 -3.35 -14.77
CA LEU A 21 -30.48 -3.15 -15.09
C LEU A 21 -30.79 -1.65 -15.29
N ALA A 22 -30.41 -0.79 -14.35
CA ALA A 22 -30.56 0.66 -14.49
C ALA A 22 -29.86 1.22 -15.74
N LYS A 23 -28.69 0.67 -16.09
CA LYS A 23 -27.98 1.03 -17.34
C LYS A 23 -28.75 0.63 -18.59
N LYS A 24 -29.40 -0.54 -18.60
CA LYS A 24 -30.18 -1.05 -19.75
C LYS A 24 -31.46 -0.25 -20.00
N PHE A 25 -32.06 0.29 -18.95
CA PHE A 25 -33.26 1.13 -19.01
C PHE A 25 -32.96 2.63 -18.93
N LYS A 26 -31.70 3.06 -19.13
CA LYS A 26 -31.29 4.48 -19.03
C LYS A 26 -32.13 5.43 -19.90
N LYS A 27 -32.58 4.96 -21.07
CA LYS A 27 -33.43 5.73 -22.02
C LYS A 27 -34.93 5.55 -21.78
N GLU A 28 -35.33 4.63 -20.92
CA GLU A 28 -36.72 4.16 -20.71
C GLU A 28 -36.99 4.07 -19.20
N GLN A 29 -36.74 5.15 -18.45
CA GLN A 29 -36.74 5.10 -16.99
C GLN A 29 -38.12 4.76 -16.41
N ASP A 30 -39.20 5.19 -17.06
CA ASP A 30 -40.57 4.91 -16.62
C ASP A 30 -41.01 3.45 -16.84
N ALA A 31 -40.22 2.66 -17.59
CA ALA A 31 -40.53 1.26 -17.87
C ALA A 31 -40.18 0.33 -16.70
N VAL A 32 -39.34 0.76 -15.75
CA VAL A 32 -38.87 -0.06 -14.63
C VAL A 32 -38.72 0.75 -13.35
N ASP A 33 -39.17 0.17 -12.24
CA ASP A 33 -38.91 0.66 -10.89
C ASP A 33 -38.00 -0.35 -10.17
N ILE A 34 -36.75 0.04 -9.90
CA ILE A 34 -35.73 -0.85 -9.34
C ILE A 34 -35.54 -0.51 -7.87
N THR A 35 -35.84 -1.46 -6.98
CA THR A 35 -35.60 -1.33 -5.54
C THR A 35 -34.54 -2.33 -5.11
N ILE A 36 -33.51 -1.87 -4.40
CA ILE A 36 -32.52 -2.73 -3.75
C ILE A 36 -32.64 -2.59 -2.24
N ILE A 37 -32.74 -3.72 -1.55
CA ILE A 37 -32.96 -3.79 -0.10
C ILE A 37 -31.71 -4.39 0.54
N ASP A 38 -31.12 -3.69 1.51
CA ASP A 38 -30.02 -4.20 2.32
C ASP A 38 -30.14 -3.67 3.75
N ARG A 39 -29.70 -4.45 4.74
CA ARG A 39 -29.69 -4.04 6.15
C ARG A 39 -28.69 -2.93 6.45
N ASN A 40 -27.64 -2.77 5.63
CA ASN A 40 -26.57 -1.81 5.84
C ASN A 40 -26.57 -0.69 4.79
N PRO A 41 -26.19 0.55 5.15
CA PRO A 41 -26.08 1.65 4.18
C PRO A 41 -24.86 1.53 3.24
N PHE A 42 -24.11 0.45 3.34
CA PHE A 42 -22.89 0.19 2.58
C PHE A 42 -22.80 -1.28 2.21
N SER A 43 -22.19 -1.54 1.06
CA SER A 43 -21.72 -2.86 0.69
C SER A 43 -20.33 -3.12 1.24
N THR A 44 -20.07 -4.36 1.64
CA THR A 44 -18.81 -4.77 2.25
C THR A 44 -17.97 -5.56 1.26
N MET A 45 -16.68 -5.25 1.21
CA MET A 45 -15.68 -6.06 0.53
C MET A 45 -15.37 -7.32 1.33
N LEU A 46 -16.15 -8.37 1.11
CA LEU A 46 -16.00 -9.65 1.83
C LEU A 46 -14.61 -10.28 1.60
N THR A 47 -13.98 -10.01 0.46
CA THR A 47 -12.64 -10.53 0.13
C THR A 47 -11.50 -9.87 0.92
N GLU A 48 -11.76 -8.81 1.69
CA GLU A 48 -10.71 -8.07 2.40
C GLU A 48 -10.96 -8.02 3.93
N LEU A 49 -11.89 -8.84 4.44
CA LEU A 49 -12.23 -8.89 5.87
C LEU A 49 -11.02 -9.24 6.75
N HIS A 50 -10.19 -10.18 6.29
CA HIS A 50 -8.97 -10.62 6.98
C HIS A 50 -7.97 -9.46 7.19
N GLU A 51 -7.95 -8.49 6.28
CA GLU A 51 -7.06 -7.34 6.34
C GLU A 51 -7.46 -6.38 7.47
N VAL A 52 -8.76 -6.18 7.68
CA VAL A 52 -9.31 -5.38 8.79
C VAL A 52 -9.16 -6.12 10.11
N ALA A 53 -9.51 -7.42 10.16
CA ALA A 53 -9.37 -8.24 11.36
C ALA A 53 -7.93 -8.20 11.93
N ALA A 54 -6.93 -8.24 11.05
CA ALA A 54 -5.53 -8.15 11.46
C ALA A 54 -4.96 -6.72 11.49
N GLY A 55 -5.79 -5.68 11.48
CA GLY A 55 -5.38 -4.28 11.65
C GLY A 55 -4.42 -3.76 10.58
N ARG A 56 -4.43 -4.34 9.38
CA ARG A 56 -3.60 -3.89 8.26
C ARG A 56 -4.18 -2.64 7.61
N VAL A 57 -5.48 -2.67 7.34
CA VAL A 57 -6.25 -1.54 6.83
C VAL A 57 -7.33 -1.12 7.80
N ASP A 58 -7.86 0.07 7.57
CA ASP A 58 -8.93 0.64 8.37
C ASP A 58 -10.31 0.09 7.97
N GLU A 59 -11.25 0.00 8.91
CA GLU A 59 -12.59 -0.54 8.67
C GLU A 59 -13.34 0.19 7.53
N TYR A 60 -13.11 1.50 7.35
CA TYR A 60 -13.77 2.26 6.28
C TYR A 60 -13.28 1.88 4.88
N SER A 61 -12.10 1.25 4.77
CA SER A 61 -11.50 0.86 3.50
C SER A 61 -12.28 -0.24 2.76
N ILE A 62 -12.98 -1.10 3.51
CA ILE A 62 -13.78 -2.21 2.96
C ILE A 62 -15.25 -1.85 2.76
N ARG A 63 -15.66 -0.64 3.13
CA ARG A 63 -17.04 -0.15 2.95
C ARG A 63 -17.20 0.56 1.62
N MET A 64 -18.36 0.35 1.00
CA MET A 64 -18.78 1.03 -0.22
C MET A 64 -20.21 1.53 -0.03
N ASP A 65 -20.35 2.83 0.22
CA ASP A 65 -21.62 3.51 0.43
C ASP A 65 -22.60 3.27 -0.74
N LEU A 66 -23.79 2.72 -0.44
CA LEU A 66 -24.80 2.37 -1.44
C LEU A 66 -25.34 3.63 -2.14
N ALA A 67 -25.51 4.74 -1.42
CA ALA A 67 -25.96 6.00 -2.01
C ALA A 67 -24.94 6.51 -3.05
N LYS A 68 -23.64 6.36 -2.78
CA LYS A 68 -22.59 6.69 -3.77
C LYS A 68 -22.56 5.71 -4.95
N ILE A 69 -22.79 4.42 -4.71
CA ILE A 69 -22.85 3.40 -5.77
C ILE A 69 -23.98 3.70 -6.75
N PHE A 70 -25.14 4.12 -6.25
CA PHE A 70 -26.34 4.37 -7.07
C PHE A 70 -26.58 5.84 -7.42
N ALA A 71 -25.68 6.76 -7.01
CA ALA A 71 -25.77 8.18 -7.34
C ALA A 71 -25.96 8.40 -8.86
N GLY A 72 -27.03 9.13 -9.22
CA GLY A 72 -27.41 9.42 -10.61
C GLY A 72 -27.96 8.23 -11.40
N ARG A 73 -28.41 7.16 -10.73
CA ARG A 73 -29.08 6.00 -11.33
C ARG A 73 -30.50 5.89 -10.81
N ASN A 74 -31.41 5.37 -11.65
CA ASN A 74 -32.79 5.06 -11.27
C ASN A 74 -32.83 3.76 -10.46
N VAL A 75 -32.36 3.81 -9.20
CA VAL A 75 -32.38 2.69 -8.25
C VAL A 75 -32.72 3.23 -6.87
N ASN A 76 -33.80 2.72 -6.30
CA ASN A 76 -34.28 3.03 -4.96
C ASN A 76 -33.56 2.14 -3.94
N VAL A 77 -32.71 2.74 -3.11
CA VAL A 77 -32.02 2.03 -2.02
C VAL A 77 -32.90 2.07 -0.78
N LYS A 78 -33.21 0.89 -0.24
CA LYS A 78 -34.02 0.71 0.97
C LYS A 78 -33.18 0.03 2.04
N LEU A 79 -33.14 0.66 3.21
CA LEU A 79 -32.45 0.12 4.38
C LEU A 79 -33.48 -0.64 5.22
N ASP A 80 -33.53 -1.96 5.04
CA ASP A 80 -34.46 -2.83 5.75
C ASP A 80 -33.87 -4.25 5.83
N ASN A 81 -34.29 -4.99 6.84
CA ASN A 81 -33.93 -6.40 7.01
C ASN A 81 -35.06 -7.27 6.46
N VAL A 82 -34.77 -8.06 5.42
CA VAL A 82 -35.77 -8.94 4.80
C VAL A 82 -35.98 -10.19 5.67
N GLU A 83 -37.23 -10.43 6.07
CA GLU A 83 -37.60 -11.51 7.00
C GLU A 83 -38.18 -12.73 6.26
N SER A 84 -38.96 -12.48 5.20
CA SER A 84 -39.62 -13.51 4.38
C SER A 84 -40.02 -12.96 3.01
N ILE A 85 -40.35 -13.85 2.07
CA ILE A 85 -40.80 -13.51 0.73
C ILE A 85 -42.09 -14.31 0.46
N ASP A 86 -43.21 -13.62 0.26
CA ASP A 86 -44.47 -14.24 -0.16
C ASP A 86 -44.48 -14.34 -1.69
N PHE A 87 -44.13 -15.51 -2.20
CA PHE A 87 -44.01 -15.74 -3.64
C PHE A 87 -45.37 -15.75 -4.36
N ASP A 88 -46.47 -16.07 -3.68
CA ASP A 88 -47.81 -16.12 -4.29
C ASP A 88 -48.39 -14.71 -4.45
N LYS A 89 -48.25 -13.87 -3.41
CA LYS A 89 -48.64 -12.47 -3.46
C LYS A 89 -47.62 -11.57 -4.16
N LYS A 90 -46.42 -12.08 -4.41
CA LYS A 90 -45.26 -11.35 -4.96
C LYS A 90 -44.87 -10.14 -4.12
N VAL A 91 -44.65 -10.39 -2.82
CA VAL A 91 -44.29 -9.36 -1.84
C VAL A 91 -43.08 -9.80 -1.04
N VAL A 92 -42.07 -8.94 -0.94
CA VAL A 92 -40.97 -9.08 0.03
C VAL A 92 -41.38 -8.39 1.32
N LEU A 93 -41.27 -9.10 2.44
CA LEU A 93 -41.59 -8.58 3.77
C LEU A 93 -40.29 -8.22 4.50
N GLY A 94 -40.07 -6.92 4.69
CA GLY A 94 -39.03 -6.38 5.55
C GLY A 94 -39.53 -6.10 6.97
N SER A 95 -38.61 -5.78 7.87
CA SER A 95 -38.93 -5.41 9.25
C SER A 95 -39.69 -4.08 9.36
N HIS A 96 -39.59 -3.20 8.35
CA HIS A 96 -40.23 -1.88 8.36
C HIS A 96 -41.30 -1.71 7.30
N GLU A 97 -41.08 -2.21 6.08
CA GLU A 97 -41.99 -2.04 4.95
C GLU A 97 -42.20 -3.36 4.19
N SER A 98 -43.26 -3.41 3.39
CA SER A 98 -43.50 -4.47 2.41
C SER A 98 -43.23 -3.96 0.99
N TYR A 99 -42.60 -4.78 0.16
CA TYR A 99 -42.17 -4.41 -1.19
C TYR A 99 -42.78 -5.35 -2.23
N GLU A 100 -43.75 -4.87 -3.00
CA GLU A 100 -44.32 -5.60 -4.14
C GLU A 100 -43.33 -5.71 -5.29
N TYR A 101 -43.34 -6.84 -6.01
CA TYR A 101 -42.47 -7.06 -7.17
C TYR A 101 -43.20 -7.71 -8.35
N ASP A 102 -42.75 -7.39 -9.58
CA ASP A 102 -43.02 -8.20 -10.77
C ASP A 102 -41.89 -9.23 -10.97
N TYR A 103 -40.65 -8.84 -10.66
CA TYR A 103 -39.47 -9.69 -10.68
C TYR A 103 -38.64 -9.50 -9.41
N ILE A 104 -38.11 -10.59 -8.87
CA ILE A 104 -37.23 -10.56 -7.69
C ILE A 104 -35.87 -11.17 -7.99
N VAL A 105 -34.81 -10.58 -7.43
CA VAL A 105 -33.45 -11.12 -7.45
C VAL A 105 -33.01 -11.42 -6.02
N ILE A 106 -32.81 -12.70 -5.70
CA ILE A 106 -32.30 -13.17 -4.41
C ILE A 106 -30.78 -13.15 -4.45
N ALA A 107 -30.18 -12.20 -3.72
CA ALA A 107 -28.74 -11.94 -3.63
C ALA A 107 -28.27 -11.74 -2.16
N ALA A 108 -28.90 -12.46 -1.23
CA ALA A 108 -28.70 -12.32 0.21
C ALA A 108 -27.33 -12.82 0.72
N GLY A 109 -26.57 -13.53 -0.12
CA GLY A 109 -25.24 -14.02 0.24
C GLY A 109 -25.28 -15.23 1.17
N SER A 110 -24.19 -15.41 1.92
CA SER A 110 -23.92 -16.59 2.73
C SER A 110 -23.64 -16.22 4.19
N LYS A 111 -23.63 -17.23 5.06
CA LYS A 111 -23.28 -17.15 6.48
C LYS A 111 -22.38 -18.34 6.86
N PRO A 112 -21.65 -18.29 7.99
CA PRO A 112 -20.86 -19.42 8.46
C PRO A 112 -21.72 -20.66 8.72
N THR A 113 -21.17 -21.85 8.43
CA THR A 113 -21.74 -23.13 8.87
C THR A 113 -20.80 -23.81 9.84
N TYR A 114 -21.35 -24.41 10.89
CA TYR A 114 -20.59 -25.04 11.98
C TYR A 114 -20.63 -26.57 11.92
N PHE A 115 -21.27 -27.15 10.90
CA PHE A 115 -21.40 -28.60 10.69
C PHE A 115 -21.94 -29.40 11.91
N GLY A 116 -22.68 -28.74 12.80
CA GLY A 116 -23.19 -29.36 14.04
C GLY A 116 -22.12 -29.65 15.10
N ILE A 117 -20.92 -29.06 14.98
CA ILE A 117 -19.84 -29.24 15.95
C ILE A 117 -20.21 -28.54 17.26
N GLU A 118 -20.08 -29.28 18.36
CA GLU A 118 -20.46 -28.82 19.70
C GLU A 118 -19.64 -27.59 20.11
N GLY A 119 -20.34 -26.53 20.52
CA GLY A 119 -19.73 -25.29 21.03
C GLY A 119 -19.05 -24.41 19.98
N ALA A 120 -18.94 -24.85 18.72
CA ALA A 120 -18.28 -24.07 17.67
C ALA A 120 -19.03 -22.76 17.38
N LYS A 121 -20.36 -22.73 17.49
CA LYS A 121 -21.13 -21.50 17.24
C LYS A 121 -21.01 -20.50 18.40
N GLU A 122 -20.86 -21.00 19.62
CA GLU A 122 -20.85 -20.22 20.85
C GLU A 122 -19.45 -19.71 21.21
N HIS A 123 -18.41 -20.46 20.86
CA HIS A 123 -17.04 -20.24 21.35
C HIS A 123 -16.02 -19.92 20.25
N THR A 124 -16.47 -19.56 19.04
CA THR A 124 -15.56 -19.14 17.96
C THR A 124 -15.91 -17.76 17.42
N HIS A 125 -14.91 -17.07 16.89
CA HIS A 125 -15.08 -15.86 16.11
C HIS A 125 -15.21 -16.23 14.63
N THR A 126 -16.11 -15.57 13.92
CA THR A 126 -16.26 -15.74 12.47
C THR A 126 -15.57 -14.61 11.71
N LEU A 127 -15.50 -14.73 10.39
CA LEU A 127 -14.96 -13.72 9.50
C LEU A 127 -15.75 -13.66 8.20
N TRP A 128 -17.06 -13.42 8.31
CA TRP A 128 -17.99 -13.43 7.17
C TRP A 128 -18.81 -12.16 7.02
N SER A 129 -18.67 -11.22 7.94
CA SER A 129 -19.34 -9.92 7.92
C SER A 129 -18.38 -8.77 8.22
N TYR A 130 -18.82 -7.54 7.96
CA TYR A 130 -18.10 -6.34 8.40
C TYR A 130 -17.91 -6.34 9.91
N ASP A 131 -18.98 -6.61 10.66
CA ASP A 131 -18.98 -6.61 12.11
C ASP A 131 -18.05 -7.70 12.65
N ASP A 132 -18.01 -8.87 12.00
CA ASP A 132 -17.09 -9.95 12.34
C ASP A 132 -15.62 -9.48 12.30
N ALA A 133 -15.23 -8.79 11.22
CA ALA A 133 -13.86 -8.31 11.06
C ALA A 133 -13.49 -7.25 12.09
N VAL A 134 -14.40 -6.31 12.39
CA VAL A 134 -14.19 -5.26 13.40
C VAL A 134 -14.11 -5.87 14.80
N ASN A 135 -15.04 -6.76 15.14
CA ASN A 135 -15.08 -7.43 16.43
C ASN A 135 -13.84 -8.31 16.64
N LEU A 136 -13.42 -9.05 15.62
CA LEU A 136 -12.21 -9.86 15.68
C LEU A 136 -10.95 -9.00 15.84
N HIS A 137 -10.87 -7.85 15.15
CA HIS A 137 -9.76 -6.90 15.34
C HIS A 137 -9.67 -6.39 16.78
N GLN A 138 -10.81 -6.01 17.34
CA GLN A 138 -10.89 -5.54 18.72
C GLN A 138 -10.54 -6.65 19.71
N HIS A 139 -11.03 -7.87 19.48
CA HIS A 139 -10.73 -9.04 20.30
C HIS A 139 -9.24 -9.36 20.32
N ILE A 140 -8.60 -9.46 19.15
CA ILE A 140 -7.15 -9.72 19.03
C ILE A 140 -6.37 -8.63 19.78
N THR A 141 -6.72 -7.36 19.55
CA THR A 141 -6.01 -6.24 20.19
C THR A 141 -6.17 -6.26 21.71
N ASN A 142 -7.37 -6.52 22.21
CA ASN A 142 -7.67 -6.61 23.64
C ASN A 142 -6.98 -7.82 24.29
N THR A 143 -6.89 -8.93 23.57
CA THR A 143 -6.19 -10.15 24.03
C THR A 143 -4.73 -9.85 24.30
N PHE A 144 -4.06 -9.13 23.39
CA PHE A 144 -2.66 -8.72 23.60
C PHE A 144 -2.51 -7.70 24.74
N VAL A 145 -3.48 -6.83 24.97
CA VAL A 145 -3.48 -5.91 26.13
C VAL A 145 -3.59 -6.70 27.44
N GLN A 146 -4.49 -7.68 27.50
CA GLN A 146 -4.66 -8.55 28.67
C GLN A 146 -3.39 -9.38 28.92
N ALA A 147 -2.83 -9.99 27.87
CA ALA A 147 -1.58 -10.74 27.97
C ALA A 147 -0.42 -9.89 28.51
N ALA A 148 -0.30 -8.64 28.09
CA ALA A 148 0.74 -7.73 28.60
C ALA A 148 0.56 -7.34 30.07
N GLN A 149 -0.64 -7.50 30.62
CA GLN A 149 -0.96 -7.23 32.03
C GLN A 149 -0.92 -8.50 32.90
N GLU A 150 -0.76 -9.68 32.30
CA GLU A 150 -0.79 -10.97 32.99
C GLU A 150 0.61 -11.38 33.46
N PRO A 151 0.90 -11.38 34.77
CA PRO A 151 2.20 -11.78 35.30
C PRO A 151 2.46 -13.29 35.18
N ASP A 152 1.43 -14.13 35.23
CA ASP A 152 1.55 -15.58 35.14
C ASP A 152 1.87 -16.01 33.69
N GLU A 153 3.03 -16.65 33.50
CA GLU A 153 3.50 -17.04 32.17
C GLU A 153 2.57 -18.08 31.49
N GLU A 154 1.97 -19.00 32.25
CA GLU A 154 1.10 -20.02 31.66
C GLU A 154 -0.21 -19.41 31.18
N LYS A 155 -0.82 -18.53 31.99
CA LYS A 155 -2.03 -17.79 31.61
C LYS A 155 -1.77 -16.85 30.44
N ARG A 156 -0.61 -16.18 30.43
CA ARG A 156 -0.21 -15.32 29.33
C ARG A 156 -0.05 -16.11 28.02
N ARG A 157 0.59 -17.29 28.05
CA ARG A 157 0.68 -18.18 26.88
C ARG A 157 -0.69 -18.67 26.41
N PHE A 158 -1.59 -19.00 27.34
CA PHE A 158 -2.97 -19.36 27.01
C PHE A 158 -3.67 -18.24 26.23
N LEU A 159 -3.62 -16.99 26.73
CA LEU A 159 -4.20 -15.82 26.05
C LEU A 159 -3.61 -15.62 24.65
N LEU A 160 -2.32 -15.94 24.47
CA LEU A 160 -1.59 -15.78 23.22
C LEU A 160 -1.65 -17.01 22.29
N THR A 161 -2.58 -17.93 22.53
CA THR A 161 -2.81 -19.10 21.67
C THR A 161 -4.02 -18.89 20.76
N PHE A 162 -3.77 -18.90 19.44
CA PHE A 162 -4.76 -18.64 18.40
C PHE A 162 -4.87 -19.83 17.45
N TYR A 163 -6.11 -20.27 17.22
CA TYR A 163 -6.44 -21.29 16.23
C TYR A 163 -7.26 -20.69 15.09
N VAL A 164 -6.92 -21.01 13.85
CA VAL A 164 -7.77 -20.76 12.68
C VAL A 164 -8.24 -22.12 12.15
N VAL A 165 -9.55 -22.32 12.08
CA VAL A 165 -10.15 -23.57 11.62
C VAL A 165 -10.58 -23.45 10.17
N GLY A 166 -10.02 -24.31 9.33
CA GLY A 166 -10.23 -24.41 7.89
C GLY A 166 -9.10 -23.73 7.10
N ALA A 167 -8.20 -24.52 6.54
CA ALA A 167 -7.11 -24.08 5.65
C ALA A 167 -7.57 -23.89 4.19
N GLY A 168 -8.76 -23.34 4.02
CA GLY A 168 -9.28 -22.86 2.73
C GLY A 168 -8.74 -21.49 2.37
N PHE A 169 -9.38 -20.78 1.43
CA PHE A 169 -8.97 -19.42 1.07
C PHE A 169 -9.00 -18.48 2.28
N THR A 170 -10.16 -18.35 2.93
CA THR A 170 -10.36 -17.39 4.03
C THR A 170 -9.47 -17.67 5.24
N GLY A 171 -9.28 -18.95 5.61
CA GLY A 171 -8.44 -19.30 6.75
C GLY A 171 -6.97 -19.02 6.52
N VAL A 172 -6.44 -19.40 5.34
CA VAL A 172 -5.04 -19.11 4.98
C VAL A 172 -4.78 -17.61 4.89
N GLU A 173 -5.73 -16.85 4.34
CA GLU A 173 -5.62 -15.37 4.28
C GLU A 173 -5.62 -14.76 5.68
N MET A 174 -6.54 -15.19 6.54
CA MET A 174 -6.61 -14.73 7.92
C MET A 174 -5.37 -15.11 8.72
N MET A 175 -4.92 -16.35 8.62
CA MET A 175 -3.72 -16.83 9.32
C MET A 175 -2.46 -16.10 8.82
N GLY A 176 -2.33 -15.88 7.51
CA GLY A 176 -1.25 -15.10 6.93
C GLY A 176 -1.22 -13.66 7.44
N GLU A 177 -2.38 -13.00 7.51
CA GLU A 177 -2.47 -11.65 8.07
C GLU A 177 -2.18 -11.61 9.57
N LEU A 178 -2.70 -12.57 10.34
CA LEU A 178 -2.45 -12.67 11.77
C LEU A 178 -0.96 -12.87 12.05
N ALA A 179 -0.31 -13.79 11.34
CA ALA A 179 1.12 -14.07 11.48
C ALA A 179 2.00 -12.86 11.09
N GLU A 180 1.58 -12.01 10.15
CA GLU A 180 2.26 -10.72 9.90
C GLU A 180 1.98 -9.65 10.97
N TYR A 181 0.84 -9.75 11.66
CA TYR A 181 0.45 -8.78 12.68
C TYR A 181 1.04 -9.07 14.06
N VAL A 182 1.20 -10.35 14.41
CA VAL A 182 1.74 -10.80 15.70
C VAL A 182 3.06 -10.09 16.06
N PRO A 183 4.08 -9.99 15.20
CA PRO A 183 5.31 -9.28 15.54
C PRO A 183 5.11 -7.79 15.85
N VAL A 184 4.11 -7.15 15.22
CA VAL A 184 3.75 -5.76 15.49
C VAL A 184 3.12 -5.64 16.87
N LEU A 185 2.19 -6.54 17.19
CA LEU A 185 1.53 -6.57 18.50
C LEU A 185 2.51 -6.91 19.62
N CYS A 186 3.39 -7.89 19.43
CA CYS A 186 4.44 -8.26 20.36
C CYS A 186 5.34 -7.07 20.70
N SER A 187 5.83 -6.36 19.67
CA SER A 187 6.63 -5.15 19.84
C SER A 187 5.86 -4.04 20.56
N LYS A 188 4.59 -3.81 20.19
CA LYS A 188 3.73 -2.77 20.78
C LYS A 188 3.45 -3.00 22.27
N TYR A 189 3.25 -4.25 22.66
CA TYR A 189 2.82 -4.63 24.01
C TYR A 189 3.93 -5.28 24.84
N SER A 190 5.18 -5.24 24.37
CA SER A 190 6.36 -5.81 25.05
C SER A 190 6.22 -7.30 25.39
N ILE A 191 5.65 -8.07 24.46
CA ILE A 191 5.49 -9.52 24.57
C ILE A 191 6.56 -10.19 23.72
N GLU A 192 7.17 -11.27 24.23
CA GLU A 192 8.16 -12.04 23.48
C GLU A 192 7.45 -12.87 22.40
N PRO A 193 7.86 -12.79 21.11
CA PRO A 193 7.20 -13.53 20.03
C PRO A 193 7.13 -15.05 20.23
N SER A 194 8.05 -15.64 21.01
CA SER A 194 8.04 -17.08 21.35
C SER A 194 6.93 -17.51 22.32
N GLU A 195 6.20 -16.56 22.90
CA GLU A 195 5.02 -16.84 23.73
C GLU A 195 3.73 -17.00 22.91
N VAL A 196 3.74 -16.57 21.64
CA VAL A 196 2.55 -16.63 20.78
C VAL A 196 2.50 -17.95 20.03
N THR A 197 1.37 -18.64 20.08
CA THR A 197 1.13 -19.88 19.36
C THR A 197 0.05 -19.67 18.30
N LEU A 198 0.39 -19.97 17.05
CA LEU A 198 -0.51 -19.87 15.90
C LEU A 198 -0.70 -21.26 15.29
N VAL A 199 -1.93 -21.77 15.28
CA VAL A 199 -2.25 -23.08 14.73
C VAL A 199 -3.36 -22.96 13.67
N GLU A 200 -3.11 -23.50 12.49
CA GLU A 200 -4.13 -23.64 11.44
C GLU A 200 -4.53 -25.11 11.32
N VAL A 201 -5.83 -25.40 11.46
CA VAL A 201 -6.36 -26.77 11.52
C VAL A 201 -7.32 -27.00 10.37
N ASP A 202 -7.19 -28.10 9.63
CA ASP A 202 -8.15 -28.50 8.60
C ASP A 202 -8.36 -30.02 8.59
N ALA A 203 -9.60 -30.43 8.34
CA ALA A 203 -9.96 -31.83 8.11
C ALA A 203 -9.44 -32.37 6.76
N MET A 204 -9.11 -31.47 5.83
CA MET A 204 -8.62 -31.80 4.49
C MET A 204 -7.11 -32.11 4.50
N PRO A 205 -6.62 -32.91 3.54
CA PRO A 205 -5.21 -33.32 3.50
C PRO A 205 -4.26 -32.24 2.97
N ARG A 206 -4.77 -31.08 2.52
CA ARG A 206 -3.97 -30.03 1.87
C ARG A 206 -4.61 -28.66 2.00
N THR A 207 -3.78 -27.64 2.25
CA THR A 207 -4.19 -26.22 2.24
C THR A 207 -4.69 -25.80 0.86
N VAL A 208 -5.81 -25.08 0.80
CA VAL A 208 -6.41 -24.52 -0.41
C VAL A 208 -6.49 -25.55 -1.54
N MET A 209 -7.30 -26.61 -1.35
CA MET A 209 -7.41 -27.75 -2.28
C MET A 209 -7.75 -27.36 -3.73
N THR A 210 -8.39 -26.21 -3.92
CA THR A 210 -8.73 -25.63 -5.22
C THR A 210 -7.51 -25.18 -6.02
N LEU A 211 -6.38 -24.88 -5.37
CA LEU A 211 -5.13 -24.57 -6.05
C LEU A 211 -4.44 -25.84 -6.56
N PRO A 212 -3.67 -25.75 -7.66
CA PRO A 212 -2.72 -26.78 -8.02
C PRO A 212 -1.80 -27.13 -6.85
N GLU A 213 -1.47 -28.42 -6.70
CA GLU A 213 -0.69 -28.95 -5.57
C GLU A 213 0.61 -28.18 -5.32
N LYS A 214 1.34 -27.84 -6.39
CA LYS A 214 2.59 -27.05 -6.29
C LYS A 214 2.37 -25.66 -5.65
N LEU A 215 1.23 -25.02 -5.87
CA LEU A 215 0.92 -23.72 -5.28
C LEU A 215 0.47 -23.86 -3.83
N ALA A 216 -0.38 -24.85 -3.53
CA ALA A 216 -0.75 -25.17 -2.15
C ALA A 216 0.47 -25.50 -1.27
N ASN A 217 1.42 -26.28 -1.78
CA ASN A 217 2.65 -26.56 -1.03
C ASN A 217 3.44 -25.28 -0.77
N LYS A 218 3.43 -24.31 -1.70
CA LYS A 218 4.06 -22.99 -1.44
C LYS A 218 3.34 -22.19 -0.37
N VAL A 219 2.00 -22.30 -0.29
CA VAL A 219 1.18 -21.66 0.74
C VAL A 219 1.55 -22.23 2.11
N GLN A 220 1.51 -23.55 2.27
CA GLN A 220 1.89 -24.25 3.50
C GLN A 220 3.31 -23.86 3.95
N ASN A 221 4.30 -24.01 3.06
CA ASN A 221 5.69 -23.63 3.35
C ASN A 221 5.86 -22.16 3.74
N ARG A 222 5.00 -21.26 3.26
CA ARG A 222 5.07 -19.84 3.59
C ARG A 222 4.56 -19.58 5.00
N LEU A 223 3.43 -20.19 5.37
CA LEU A 223 2.84 -20.09 6.71
C LEU A 223 3.76 -20.71 7.78
N GLU A 224 4.32 -21.89 7.52
CA GLU A 224 5.30 -22.53 8.41
C GLU A 224 6.53 -21.65 8.64
N LYS A 225 7.05 -20.99 7.58
CA LYS A 225 8.14 -20.01 7.70
C LYS A 225 7.78 -18.77 8.51
N MET A 226 6.49 -18.49 8.69
CA MET A 226 5.98 -17.39 9.51
C MET A 226 5.71 -17.84 10.95
N GLY A 227 5.98 -19.10 11.30
CA GLY A 227 5.81 -19.65 12.65
C GLY A 227 4.43 -20.26 12.91
N VAL A 228 3.66 -20.53 11.86
CA VAL A 228 2.34 -21.18 11.97
C VAL A 228 2.52 -22.70 12.00
N GLU A 229 1.92 -23.36 12.99
CA GLU A 229 1.76 -24.81 13.01
C GLU A 229 0.52 -25.20 12.18
N ILE A 230 0.67 -26.14 11.25
CA ILE A 230 -0.43 -26.57 10.38
C ILE A 230 -0.79 -28.02 10.71
N LYS A 231 -2.03 -28.25 11.13
CA LYS A 231 -2.60 -29.59 11.40
C LYS A 231 -3.63 -29.94 10.33
N LEU A 232 -3.21 -30.70 9.32
CA LEU A 232 -4.07 -31.24 8.26
C LEU A 232 -4.61 -32.63 8.65
N ASN A 233 -5.68 -33.08 7.99
CA ASN A 233 -6.42 -34.30 8.37
C ASN A 233 -6.90 -34.29 9.83
N ALA A 234 -7.07 -33.12 10.42
CA ALA A 234 -7.45 -32.92 11.80
C ALA A 234 -8.86 -32.33 11.85
N LYS A 235 -9.83 -33.13 12.30
CA LYS A 235 -11.23 -32.72 12.40
C LYS A 235 -11.48 -32.07 13.75
N VAL A 236 -12.07 -30.87 13.74
CA VAL A 236 -12.58 -30.28 14.99
C VAL A 236 -13.89 -30.97 15.36
N ILE A 237 -13.97 -31.50 16.58
CA ILE A 237 -15.17 -32.20 17.07
C ILE A 237 -15.90 -31.46 18.19
N LYS A 238 -15.19 -30.59 18.92
CA LYS A 238 -15.74 -29.77 20.00
C LYS A 238 -14.88 -28.53 20.23
N VAL A 239 -15.52 -27.42 20.53
CA VAL A 239 -14.89 -26.17 20.98
C VAL A 239 -15.54 -25.73 22.29
N THR A 240 -14.75 -25.34 23.27
CA THR A 240 -15.20 -24.75 24.53
C THR A 240 -14.65 -23.32 24.65
N ASP A 241 -14.92 -22.65 25.77
CA ASP A 241 -14.35 -21.33 26.07
C ASP A 241 -12.82 -21.32 26.26
N SER A 242 -12.21 -22.50 26.46
CA SER A 242 -10.82 -22.64 26.86
C SER A 242 -10.08 -23.81 26.19
N SER A 243 -10.76 -24.60 25.35
CA SER A 243 -10.18 -25.74 24.66
C SER A 243 -10.77 -25.99 23.26
N ILE A 244 -9.96 -26.62 22.41
CA ILE A 244 -10.36 -27.16 21.11
C ILE A 244 -10.00 -28.65 21.07
N THR A 245 -10.98 -29.48 20.74
CA THR A 245 -10.80 -30.93 20.63
C THR A 245 -10.73 -31.33 19.16
N LEU A 246 -9.63 -32.02 18.82
CA LEU A 246 -9.32 -32.49 17.48
C LEU A 246 -9.39 -34.02 17.43
N ASP A 247 -9.90 -34.56 16.34
CA ASP A 247 -9.77 -35.96 15.94
C ASP A 247 -8.79 -36.04 14.77
N ILE A 248 -7.64 -36.65 15.02
CA ILE A 248 -6.57 -36.86 14.04
C ILE A 248 -6.42 -38.37 13.85
N ASP A 249 -6.93 -38.88 12.73
CA ASP A 249 -6.91 -40.31 12.39
C ASP A 249 -7.43 -41.23 13.52
N GLY A 250 -8.48 -40.80 14.23
CA GLY A 250 -9.11 -41.54 15.34
C GLY A 250 -8.49 -41.27 16.71
N LYS A 251 -7.42 -40.45 16.79
CA LYS A 251 -6.82 -40.01 18.03
C LYS A 251 -7.41 -38.67 18.46
N ILE A 252 -8.01 -38.63 19.64
CA ILE A 252 -8.56 -37.42 20.22
C ILE A 252 -7.47 -36.63 20.95
N GLU A 253 -7.27 -35.38 20.54
CA GLU A 253 -6.35 -34.43 21.17
C GLU A 253 -7.12 -33.18 21.62
N GLU A 254 -7.11 -32.92 22.92
CA GLU A 254 -7.63 -31.67 23.47
C GLU A 254 -6.49 -30.68 23.69
N ASN A 255 -6.61 -29.48 23.12
CA ASN A 255 -5.61 -28.43 23.20
C ASN A 255 -6.22 -27.20 23.87
N SER A 256 -5.48 -26.57 24.78
CA SER A 256 -5.91 -25.32 25.38
C SER A 256 -5.76 -24.18 24.38
N VAL A 257 -6.80 -23.35 24.24
CA VAL A 257 -6.82 -22.22 23.30
C VAL A 257 -7.72 -21.12 23.83
N HIS A 258 -7.29 -19.88 23.67
CA HIS A 258 -8.10 -18.73 24.03
C HIS A 258 -8.92 -18.18 22.86
N THR A 259 -8.34 -18.12 21.65
CA THR A 259 -9.02 -17.56 20.48
C THR A 259 -9.11 -18.58 19.36
N VAL A 260 -10.34 -18.94 18.97
CA VAL A 260 -10.61 -19.78 17.82
C VAL A 260 -11.35 -18.97 16.75
N ILE A 261 -10.80 -18.93 15.53
CA ILE A 261 -11.36 -18.24 14.38
C ILE A 261 -11.88 -19.29 13.39
N TRP A 262 -13.17 -19.28 13.11
CA TRP A 262 -13.86 -20.27 12.30
C TRP A 262 -14.01 -19.82 10.85
N THR A 263 -13.37 -20.55 9.92
CA THR A 263 -13.38 -20.29 8.48
C THR A 263 -13.64 -21.55 7.63
N ALA A 264 -14.09 -22.65 8.24
CA ALA A 264 -14.14 -23.97 7.61
C ALA A 264 -15.31 -24.20 6.65
N GLY A 265 -16.30 -23.30 6.62
CA GLY A 265 -17.41 -23.44 5.69
C GLY A 265 -18.46 -22.36 5.79
N ILE A 266 -19.28 -22.32 4.74
CA ILE A 266 -20.40 -21.40 4.60
C ILE A 266 -21.65 -22.13 4.11
N GLU A 267 -22.79 -21.53 4.41
CA GLU A 267 -24.10 -21.92 3.90
C GLU A 267 -24.86 -20.66 3.47
N SER A 268 -25.96 -20.83 2.73
CA SER A 268 -26.78 -19.70 2.30
C SER A 268 -27.39 -18.95 3.48
N ALA A 269 -27.62 -17.65 3.32
CA ALA A 269 -28.35 -16.86 4.30
C ALA A 269 -29.72 -17.48 4.66
N ASP A 270 -30.22 -17.19 5.85
CA ASP A 270 -31.48 -17.76 6.36
C ASP A 270 -32.66 -17.48 5.43
N ILE A 271 -32.75 -16.26 4.89
CA ILE A 271 -33.80 -15.89 3.93
C ILE A 271 -33.76 -16.77 2.69
N THR A 272 -32.58 -17.05 2.14
CA THR A 272 -32.41 -17.93 0.97
C THR A 272 -32.82 -19.35 1.28
N SER A 273 -32.41 -19.87 2.45
CA SER A 273 -32.74 -21.25 2.84
C SER A 273 -34.25 -21.43 3.05
N LYS A 274 -34.92 -20.45 3.67
CA LYS A 274 -36.38 -20.39 3.80
C LYS A 274 -37.04 -20.33 2.42
N SER A 275 -36.61 -19.41 1.56
CA SER A 275 -37.11 -19.28 0.19
C SER A 275 -36.94 -20.55 -0.63
N GLY A 276 -35.78 -21.21 -0.53
CA GLY A 276 -35.54 -22.48 -1.22
C GLY A 276 -36.48 -23.60 -0.74
N SER A 277 -36.83 -23.60 0.56
CA SER A 277 -37.77 -24.56 1.13
C SER A 277 -39.20 -24.31 0.63
N GLU A 278 -39.64 -23.05 0.63
CA GLU A 278 -40.97 -22.64 0.13
C GLU A 278 -41.12 -22.86 -1.39
N LEU A 279 -40.04 -22.71 -2.15
CA LEU A 279 -40.00 -22.96 -3.60
C LEU A 279 -39.79 -24.44 -3.94
N GLU A 280 -39.65 -25.33 -2.96
CA GLU A 280 -39.30 -26.75 -3.14
C GLU A 280 -38.03 -26.95 -4.00
N ALA A 281 -37.10 -25.99 -3.92
CA ALA A 281 -35.88 -25.92 -4.71
C ALA A 281 -34.62 -25.88 -3.85
N SER A 282 -34.74 -26.16 -2.55
CA SER A 282 -33.60 -26.17 -1.62
C SER A 282 -32.66 -27.34 -1.92
N GLN A 283 -31.37 -27.03 -2.01
CA GLN A 283 -30.27 -27.97 -2.26
C GLN A 283 -29.20 -27.84 -1.17
N ARG A 284 -28.06 -28.53 -1.37
CA ARG A 284 -26.93 -28.54 -0.43
C ARG A 284 -26.57 -27.13 0.07
N ALA A 285 -26.40 -27.00 1.39
CA ALA A 285 -26.05 -25.75 2.08
C ALA A 285 -27.08 -24.61 1.88
N GLY A 286 -28.36 -24.95 1.72
CA GLY A 286 -29.47 -23.99 1.63
C GLY A 286 -29.51 -23.18 0.33
N ARG A 287 -28.78 -23.63 -0.71
CA ARG A 287 -28.76 -22.99 -2.04
C ARG A 287 -30.03 -23.34 -2.81
N ILE A 288 -30.48 -22.48 -3.72
CA ILE A 288 -31.71 -22.66 -4.50
C ILE A 288 -31.38 -23.19 -5.89
N GLU A 289 -31.97 -24.32 -6.30
CA GLU A 289 -31.85 -24.90 -7.62
C GLU A 289 -32.41 -23.95 -8.70
N THR A 290 -31.59 -23.65 -9.71
CA THR A 290 -31.98 -22.76 -10.81
C THR A 290 -31.95 -23.45 -12.16
N ASP A 291 -32.74 -22.92 -13.10
CA ASP A 291 -32.60 -23.25 -14.51
C ASP A 291 -31.37 -22.57 -15.15
N GLN A 292 -31.17 -22.82 -16.45
CA GLN A 292 -30.06 -22.23 -17.22
C GLN A 292 -30.10 -20.70 -17.32
N TYR A 293 -31.23 -20.05 -17.02
CA TYR A 293 -31.39 -18.60 -17.04
C TYR A 293 -31.24 -17.97 -15.65
N LEU A 294 -30.87 -18.78 -14.65
CA LEU A 294 -30.76 -18.44 -13.23
C LEU A 294 -32.10 -18.08 -12.58
N ARG A 295 -33.19 -18.65 -13.08
CA ARG A 295 -34.51 -18.56 -12.46
C ARG A 295 -34.69 -19.73 -11.50
N ALA A 296 -35.32 -19.49 -10.36
CA ALA A 296 -35.66 -20.57 -9.43
C ALA A 296 -36.57 -21.58 -10.14
N LYS A 297 -36.31 -22.88 -9.93
CA LYS A 297 -37.07 -23.95 -10.58
C LYS A 297 -38.58 -23.77 -10.34
N GLY A 298 -39.37 -23.83 -11.42
CA GLY A 298 -40.82 -23.66 -11.36
C GLY A 298 -41.32 -22.21 -11.35
N ARG A 299 -40.43 -21.20 -11.41
CA ARG A 299 -40.79 -19.78 -11.41
C ARG A 299 -40.07 -19.00 -12.51
N GLU A 300 -40.76 -18.05 -13.13
CA GLU A 300 -40.18 -17.19 -14.17
C GLU A 300 -39.84 -15.77 -13.66
N ASP A 301 -40.39 -15.43 -12.51
CA ASP A 301 -40.30 -14.13 -11.85
C ASP A 301 -39.23 -14.06 -10.75
N VAL A 302 -38.66 -15.21 -10.35
CA VAL A 302 -37.69 -15.32 -9.26
C VAL A 302 -36.32 -15.69 -9.83
N TYR A 303 -35.34 -14.79 -9.67
CA TYR A 303 -33.96 -15.01 -10.07
C TYR A 303 -33.06 -15.18 -8.84
N VAL A 304 -32.06 -16.05 -8.93
CA VAL A 304 -31.13 -16.33 -7.81
C VAL A 304 -29.69 -16.16 -8.30
N VAL A 305 -28.88 -15.41 -7.55
CA VAL A 305 -27.51 -15.03 -7.96
C VAL A 305 -26.48 -15.22 -6.86
N GLY A 306 -25.20 -15.26 -7.25
CA GLY A 306 -24.08 -15.36 -6.31
C GLY A 306 -24.09 -16.64 -5.49
N ASP A 307 -23.83 -16.52 -4.19
CA ASP A 307 -23.68 -17.67 -3.29
C ASP A 307 -24.97 -18.45 -3.04
N ASN A 308 -26.12 -17.88 -3.41
CA ASN A 308 -27.44 -18.45 -3.20
C ASN A 308 -27.85 -19.45 -4.30
N THR A 309 -27.23 -19.37 -5.47
CA THR A 309 -27.58 -20.18 -6.63
C THR A 309 -27.05 -21.60 -6.48
N TYR A 310 -27.85 -22.64 -6.74
CA TYR A 310 -27.39 -24.00 -7.01
C TYR A 310 -27.59 -24.30 -8.50
N PHE A 311 -26.49 -24.24 -9.26
CA PHE A 311 -26.50 -24.51 -10.70
C PHE A 311 -25.34 -25.43 -11.05
N VAL A 312 -25.63 -26.52 -11.74
CA VAL A 312 -24.63 -27.49 -12.25
C VAL A 312 -24.57 -27.31 -13.76
N LEU A 313 -23.37 -27.06 -14.27
CA LEU A 313 -23.13 -26.93 -15.71
C LEU A 313 -23.30 -28.29 -16.40
N GLU A 314 -23.78 -28.26 -17.65
CA GLU A 314 -23.89 -29.47 -18.45
C GLU A 314 -22.50 -30.11 -18.64
N GLY A 315 -22.37 -31.37 -18.24
CA GLY A 315 -21.10 -32.11 -18.28
C GLY A 315 -20.25 -32.01 -17.01
N GLU A 316 -20.65 -31.21 -16.01
CA GLU A 316 -19.98 -31.10 -14.71
C GLU A 316 -20.77 -31.85 -13.62
N GLU A 317 -20.06 -32.37 -12.61
CA GLU A 317 -20.70 -33.07 -11.46
C GLU A 317 -20.97 -32.13 -10.28
N ARG A 318 -20.28 -30.99 -10.22
CA ARG A 318 -20.31 -30.08 -9.08
C ARG A 318 -21.00 -28.77 -9.45
N PRO A 319 -21.75 -28.17 -8.50
CA PRO A 319 -22.34 -26.87 -8.73
C PRO A 319 -21.25 -25.80 -8.86
N VAL A 320 -21.61 -24.70 -9.52
CA VAL A 320 -20.72 -23.53 -9.62
C VAL A 320 -20.24 -23.08 -8.24
N PRO A 321 -18.97 -22.67 -8.12
CA PRO A 321 -18.37 -22.31 -6.84
C PRO A 321 -18.90 -20.97 -6.30
N GLN A 322 -18.94 -20.84 -4.98
CA GLN A 322 -19.30 -19.61 -4.27
C GLN A 322 -18.09 -18.66 -4.28
N MET A 323 -17.99 -17.87 -5.35
CA MET A 323 -16.88 -16.93 -5.59
C MET A 323 -17.42 -15.58 -6.06
N VAL A 324 -16.65 -14.51 -5.84
CA VAL A 324 -16.98 -13.16 -6.34
C VAL A 324 -17.21 -13.16 -7.85
N GLU A 325 -16.34 -13.84 -8.60
CA GLU A 325 -16.47 -13.91 -10.05
C GLU A 325 -17.80 -14.56 -10.50
N ASN A 326 -18.25 -15.59 -9.78
CA ASN A 326 -19.57 -16.19 -9.99
C ASN A 326 -20.69 -15.16 -9.73
N ALA A 327 -20.56 -14.38 -8.65
CA ALA A 327 -21.51 -13.31 -8.31
C ALA A 327 -21.55 -12.20 -9.38
N GLU A 328 -20.41 -11.80 -9.94
CA GLU A 328 -20.35 -10.78 -11.00
C GLU A 328 -21.01 -11.23 -12.31
N GLN A 329 -20.72 -12.47 -12.71
CA GLN A 329 -21.24 -13.06 -13.94
C GLN A 329 -22.75 -13.33 -13.83
N SER A 330 -23.20 -13.94 -12.73
CA SER A 330 -24.63 -14.21 -12.48
C SER A 330 -25.46 -12.91 -12.37
N GLY A 331 -24.99 -11.92 -11.61
CA GLY A 331 -25.67 -10.61 -11.53
C GLY A 331 -25.75 -9.89 -12.88
N GLY A 332 -24.70 -10.01 -13.71
CA GLY A 332 -24.72 -9.48 -15.07
C GLY A 332 -25.69 -10.16 -16.02
N LEU A 333 -25.79 -11.49 -15.92
CA LEU A 333 -26.72 -12.28 -16.73
C LEU A 333 -28.18 -11.96 -16.37
N VAL A 334 -28.51 -12.01 -15.07
CA VAL A 334 -29.88 -11.78 -14.60
C VAL A 334 -30.38 -10.39 -14.97
N ALA A 335 -29.54 -9.36 -14.87
CA ALA A 335 -29.90 -8.02 -15.34
C ALA A 335 -30.24 -7.96 -16.84
N HIS A 336 -29.64 -8.82 -17.67
CA HIS A 336 -30.02 -8.95 -19.06
C HIS A 336 -31.32 -9.72 -19.25
N ASN A 337 -31.44 -10.88 -18.62
CA ASN A 337 -32.62 -11.75 -18.75
C ASN A 337 -33.89 -11.06 -18.24
N ILE A 338 -33.82 -10.33 -17.12
CA ILE A 338 -34.95 -9.50 -16.62
C ILE A 338 -35.30 -8.41 -17.64
N ALA A 339 -34.30 -7.73 -18.21
CA ALA A 339 -34.56 -6.66 -19.18
C ALA A 339 -35.24 -7.18 -20.46
N GLU A 340 -34.81 -8.33 -20.98
CA GLU A 340 -35.45 -8.99 -22.13
C GLU A 340 -36.86 -9.49 -21.78
N SER A 341 -37.07 -10.00 -20.55
CA SER A 341 -38.38 -10.43 -20.07
C SER A 341 -39.37 -9.26 -19.95
N ILE A 342 -38.92 -8.11 -19.44
CA ILE A 342 -39.72 -6.88 -19.37
C ILE A 342 -40.09 -6.37 -20.77
N ARG A 343 -39.17 -6.47 -21.73
CA ARG A 343 -39.38 -6.04 -23.12
C ARG A 343 -40.16 -7.04 -23.97
N GLY A 344 -40.34 -8.28 -23.50
CA GLY A 344 -41.04 -9.34 -24.22
C GLY A 344 -40.31 -9.84 -25.48
N THR A 345 -38.98 -9.72 -25.54
CA THR A 345 -38.20 -10.08 -26.74
C THR A 345 -37.88 -11.58 -26.84
N GLY A 346 -37.99 -12.33 -25.73
CA GLY A 346 -37.67 -13.75 -25.66
C GLY A 346 -36.18 -14.11 -25.76
N ASN A 347 -35.28 -13.12 -25.86
CA ASN A 347 -33.84 -13.30 -26.10
C ASN A 347 -33.05 -13.59 -24.81
N LEU A 348 -33.50 -14.56 -24.01
CA LEU A 348 -32.83 -14.95 -22.78
C LEU A 348 -31.49 -15.63 -23.07
N LYS A 349 -30.46 -15.33 -22.25
CA LYS A 349 -29.15 -15.97 -22.34
C LYS A 349 -28.99 -17.03 -21.26
N ALA A 350 -28.51 -18.20 -21.67
CA ALA A 350 -28.13 -19.28 -20.77
C ALA A 350 -26.84 -18.90 -19.99
N TYR A 351 -26.71 -19.48 -18.80
CA TYR A 351 -25.58 -19.25 -17.91
C TYR A 351 -24.42 -20.18 -18.22
N THR A 352 -23.38 -19.61 -18.81
CA THR A 352 -22.14 -20.31 -19.15
C THR A 352 -20.95 -19.57 -18.52
N PRO A 353 -20.72 -19.72 -17.21
CA PRO A 353 -19.64 -19.00 -16.53
C PRO A 353 -18.27 -19.53 -16.95
N SER A 354 -17.30 -18.62 -16.99
CA SER A 354 -15.89 -18.93 -17.21
C SER A 354 -15.05 -18.27 -16.13
N PHE A 355 -14.31 -19.05 -15.36
CA PHE A 355 -13.51 -18.55 -14.25
C PHE A 355 -12.08 -18.26 -14.70
N HIS A 356 -11.58 -17.04 -14.44
CA HIS A 356 -10.25 -16.61 -14.87
C HIS A 356 -9.11 -17.09 -13.98
N GLY A 357 -9.42 -17.85 -12.92
CA GLY A 357 -8.43 -18.42 -12.02
C GLY A 357 -8.78 -18.21 -10.55
N THR A 358 -7.84 -18.55 -9.68
CA THR A 358 -7.98 -18.36 -8.23
C THR A 358 -6.70 -17.82 -7.65
N MET A 359 -6.83 -17.12 -6.53
CA MET A 359 -5.70 -16.57 -5.82
C MET A 359 -5.93 -16.56 -4.32
N VAL A 360 -4.84 -16.58 -3.59
CA VAL A 360 -4.84 -16.51 -2.13
C VAL A 360 -3.66 -15.64 -1.71
N CYS A 361 -3.91 -14.70 -0.81
CA CYS A 361 -2.84 -13.93 -0.17
C CYS A 361 -2.44 -14.56 1.17
N ILE A 362 -1.21 -14.29 1.61
CA ILE A 362 -0.66 -14.73 2.89
C ILE A 362 -0.02 -13.50 3.51
N GLY A 363 -0.83 -12.77 4.26
CA GLY A 363 -0.53 -11.42 4.69
C GLY A 363 -0.49 -10.43 3.54
N GLY A 364 -0.01 -9.22 3.82
CA GLY A 364 0.05 -8.15 2.83
C GLY A 364 1.20 -8.28 1.83
N ARG A 365 2.14 -9.23 2.01
CA ARG A 365 3.43 -9.26 1.26
C ARG A 365 3.58 -10.40 0.27
N TRP A 366 2.79 -11.45 0.38
CA TRP A 366 2.98 -12.66 -0.41
C TRP A 366 1.63 -13.28 -0.78
N GLY A 367 1.56 -13.94 -1.94
CA GLY A 367 0.38 -14.70 -2.35
C GLY A 367 0.70 -15.69 -3.45
N THR A 368 -0.27 -16.50 -3.85
CA THR A 368 -0.21 -17.34 -5.05
C THR A 368 -1.44 -17.13 -5.90
N ALA A 369 -1.28 -17.23 -7.21
CA ALA A 369 -2.39 -17.19 -8.15
C ALA A 369 -2.20 -18.25 -9.23
N ASN A 370 -3.28 -18.96 -9.55
CA ASN A 370 -3.41 -19.73 -10.78
C ASN A 370 -4.33 -18.93 -11.70
N ILE A 371 -3.81 -18.42 -12.81
CA ILE A 371 -4.57 -17.60 -13.76
C ILE A 371 -4.80 -18.40 -15.03
N LYS A 372 -6.04 -18.40 -15.50
CA LYS A 372 -6.50 -19.04 -16.74
C LYS A 372 -6.88 -17.96 -17.75
N LEU A 373 -6.13 -17.88 -18.84
CA LEU A 373 -6.41 -16.97 -19.96
C LEU A 373 -6.71 -17.80 -21.22
N GLY A 374 -7.99 -18.10 -21.43
CA GLY A 374 -8.42 -19.02 -22.48
C GLY A 374 -7.88 -20.43 -22.23
N LYS A 375 -7.04 -20.93 -23.14
CA LYS A 375 -6.43 -22.27 -23.03
C LYS A 375 -5.09 -22.29 -22.27
N VAL A 376 -4.56 -21.12 -21.90
CA VAL A 376 -3.25 -21.00 -21.25
C VAL A 376 -3.45 -20.82 -19.75
N GLU A 377 -2.84 -21.69 -18.95
CA GLU A 377 -2.80 -21.57 -17.50
C GLU A 377 -1.38 -21.21 -17.05
N PHE A 378 -1.24 -20.20 -16.19
CA PHE A 378 0.04 -19.82 -15.61
C PHE A 378 -0.06 -19.61 -14.10
N ASN A 379 1.00 -19.98 -13.41
CA ASN A 379 1.11 -19.93 -11.96
C ASN A 379 2.01 -18.77 -11.56
N LEU A 380 1.49 -17.86 -10.74
CA LEU A 380 2.21 -16.74 -10.17
C LEU A 380 2.38 -16.92 -8.66
N TRP A 381 3.44 -16.34 -8.10
CA TRP A 381 3.66 -16.30 -6.66
C TRP A 381 4.29 -14.98 -6.23
N SER A 382 4.19 -14.68 -4.94
CA SER A 382 4.73 -13.49 -4.30
C SER A 382 4.32 -12.21 -5.04
N PHE A 383 5.29 -11.38 -5.47
CA PHE A 383 5.06 -10.08 -6.08
C PHE A 383 4.06 -10.12 -7.24
N PHE A 384 4.21 -11.04 -8.20
CA PHE A 384 3.33 -11.08 -9.37
C PHE A 384 1.90 -11.53 -9.02
N ALA A 385 1.74 -12.43 -8.04
CA ALA A 385 0.43 -12.85 -7.57
C ALA A 385 -0.28 -11.70 -6.83
N MET A 386 0.43 -11.00 -5.93
CA MET A 386 -0.12 -9.84 -5.22
C MET A 386 -0.45 -8.69 -6.18
N PHE A 387 0.43 -8.42 -7.15
CA PHE A 387 0.16 -7.44 -8.19
C PHE A 387 -1.13 -7.78 -8.96
N ALA A 388 -1.31 -9.05 -9.35
CA ALA A 388 -2.55 -9.51 -9.97
C ALA A 388 -3.77 -9.31 -9.06
N LYS A 389 -3.64 -9.51 -7.72
CA LYS A 389 -4.73 -9.33 -6.74
C LYS A 389 -5.24 -7.91 -6.81
N HIS A 390 -4.33 -6.97 -6.64
CA HIS A 390 -4.66 -5.55 -6.63
C HIS A 390 -5.17 -5.06 -7.99
N MET A 391 -4.68 -5.61 -9.11
CA MET A 391 -5.19 -5.26 -10.45
C MET A 391 -6.63 -5.77 -10.67
N MET A 392 -6.94 -7.01 -10.26
CA MET A 392 -8.29 -7.54 -10.34
C MET A 392 -9.28 -6.75 -9.46
N ASN A 393 -8.87 -6.40 -8.24
CA ASN A 393 -9.65 -5.52 -7.38
C ASN A 393 -9.90 -4.15 -8.03
N CYS A 394 -8.89 -3.54 -8.66
CA CYS A 394 -9.08 -2.31 -9.43
C CYS A 394 -10.13 -2.47 -10.53
N VAL A 395 -10.10 -3.57 -11.30
CA VAL A 395 -11.11 -3.84 -12.35
C VAL A 395 -12.50 -3.95 -11.75
N TYR A 396 -12.67 -4.67 -10.64
CA TYR A 396 -13.95 -4.75 -9.94
C TYR A 396 -14.45 -3.38 -9.48
N PHE A 397 -13.58 -2.56 -8.87
CA PHE A 397 -13.97 -1.23 -8.40
C PHE A 397 -14.38 -0.29 -9.52
N VAL A 398 -13.74 -0.38 -10.69
CA VAL A 398 -14.17 0.39 -11.87
C VAL A 398 -15.62 0.03 -12.24
N GLN A 399 -16.01 -1.24 -12.12
CA GLN A 399 -17.40 -1.67 -12.37
C GLN A 399 -18.38 -1.15 -11.30
N VAL A 400 -17.97 -1.06 -10.03
CA VAL A 400 -18.87 -0.73 -8.89
C VAL A 400 -18.90 0.76 -8.52
N LEU A 401 -17.77 1.43 -8.35
CA LEU A 401 -17.68 2.84 -7.93
C LEU A 401 -16.79 3.70 -8.86
N GLY A 402 -16.30 3.12 -9.96
CA GLY A 402 -15.44 3.82 -10.89
C GLY A 402 -14.07 4.16 -10.29
N TRP A 403 -13.43 5.20 -10.81
CA TRP A 403 -12.10 5.63 -10.40
C TRP A 403 -12.00 6.09 -8.94
N ASN A 404 -13.08 6.60 -8.35
CA ASN A 404 -13.06 7.07 -6.96
C ASN A 404 -12.63 5.95 -5.99
N LYS A 405 -13.24 4.77 -6.11
CA LYS A 405 -12.89 3.64 -5.25
C LYS A 405 -11.50 3.09 -5.57
N VAL A 406 -11.06 3.12 -6.83
CA VAL A 406 -9.68 2.75 -7.20
C VAL A 406 -8.67 3.63 -6.48
N PHE A 407 -8.84 4.96 -6.49
CA PHE A 407 -7.93 5.87 -5.79
C PHE A 407 -7.95 5.67 -4.28
N SER A 408 -9.13 5.52 -3.67
CA SER A 408 -9.27 5.21 -2.24
C SER A 408 -8.58 3.89 -1.89
N TYR A 409 -8.79 2.84 -2.69
CA TYR A 409 -8.18 1.53 -2.49
C TYR A 409 -6.65 1.59 -2.59
N LEU A 410 -6.10 2.16 -3.68
CA LEU A 410 -4.65 2.29 -3.85
C LEU A 410 -4.03 3.12 -2.72
N LYS A 411 -4.73 4.15 -2.24
CA LYS A 411 -4.30 4.92 -1.08
C LYS A 411 -4.15 4.02 0.15
N HIS A 412 -5.11 3.17 0.45
CA HIS A 412 -5.08 2.31 1.64
C HIS A 412 -4.11 1.12 1.51
N GLU A 413 -4.08 0.46 0.35
CA GLU A 413 -3.26 -0.75 0.11
C GLU A 413 -1.79 -0.48 -0.22
N ILE A 414 -1.49 0.66 -0.85
CA ILE A 414 -0.17 0.94 -1.43
C ILE A 414 0.46 2.16 -0.78
N PHE A 415 -0.27 3.29 -0.69
CA PHE A 415 0.32 4.58 -0.32
C PHE A 415 0.29 4.91 1.18
N THR A 416 -0.55 4.26 1.97
CA THR A 416 -0.71 4.56 3.41
C THR A 416 -0.67 3.32 4.31
N ILE A 417 -0.13 2.21 3.80
CA ILE A 417 -0.05 0.94 4.54
C ILE A 417 0.80 1.04 5.80
N ARG A 418 0.28 0.54 6.92
CA ARG A 418 0.99 0.53 8.19
C ARG A 418 2.03 -0.60 8.21
N ASN A 419 3.12 -0.41 8.95
CA ASN A 419 4.12 -1.45 9.24
C ASN A 419 4.71 -2.16 8.01
N LYS A 420 4.74 -1.50 6.85
CA LYS A 420 5.26 -2.05 5.58
C LYS A 420 4.57 -3.36 5.13
N ARG A 421 3.32 -3.60 5.55
CA ARG A 421 2.54 -4.82 5.24
C ARG A 421 1.87 -4.72 3.86
N SER A 422 2.68 -4.52 2.82
CA SER A 422 2.21 -4.50 1.43
C SER A 422 3.23 -5.21 0.54
N PHE A 423 2.81 -5.68 -0.62
CA PHE A 423 3.69 -6.38 -1.58
C PHE A 423 4.79 -5.47 -2.14
N VAL A 424 4.60 -4.14 -2.06
CA VAL A 424 5.63 -3.13 -2.36
C VAL A 424 6.40 -2.65 -1.11
N GLY A 425 6.09 -3.23 0.05
CA GLY A 425 6.68 -2.88 1.32
C GLY A 425 6.40 -1.44 1.74
N GLY A 426 7.39 -0.83 2.39
CA GLY A 426 7.36 0.58 2.80
C GLY A 426 7.83 1.57 1.73
N ASN A 427 8.06 1.14 0.48
CA ASN A 427 8.62 2.02 -0.54
C ASN A 427 7.62 3.10 -0.98
N PHE A 428 6.34 2.77 -1.08
CA PHE A 428 5.30 3.73 -1.48
C PHE A 428 4.46 4.25 -0.32
N SER A 429 4.60 3.64 0.86
CA SER A 429 3.79 3.96 2.02
C SER A 429 4.47 4.98 2.91
N ASN A 430 4.14 6.25 2.72
CA ASN A 430 4.44 7.32 3.65
C ASN A 430 3.29 8.33 3.66
N ARG A 431 2.99 8.92 4.83
CA ARG A 431 1.93 9.95 4.97
C ARG A 431 2.14 11.15 4.04
N THR A 432 3.39 11.39 3.64
CA THR A 432 3.80 12.30 2.57
C THR A 432 4.40 11.44 1.45
N PRO A 433 4.10 11.69 0.15
CA PRO A 433 4.60 10.88 -0.95
C PRO A 433 6.13 10.99 -1.11
N SER A 434 6.88 10.30 -0.25
CA SER A 434 8.34 10.30 -0.19
C SER A 434 8.97 9.73 -1.46
N PHE A 435 8.22 8.99 -2.27
CA PHE A 435 8.68 8.54 -3.59
C PHE A 435 8.94 9.73 -4.52
N MET A 436 8.29 10.87 -4.31
CA MET A 436 8.61 12.10 -5.03
C MET A 436 10.01 12.64 -4.69
N LEU A 437 10.62 12.19 -3.59
CA LEU A 437 12.01 12.51 -3.25
C LEU A 437 13.02 11.57 -3.93
N PHE A 438 12.58 10.50 -4.59
CA PHE A 438 13.50 9.62 -5.30
C PHE A 438 14.20 10.33 -6.47
N PRO A 439 13.49 11.01 -7.40
CA PRO A 439 14.14 11.73 -8.50
C PRO A 439 15.14 12.79 -8.01
N ILE A 440 14.77 13.58 -7.01
CA ILE A 440 15.66 14.63 -6.47
C ILE A 440 16.87 14.04 -5.75
N ARG A 441 16.74 12.89 -5.08
CA ARG A 441 17.85 12.17 -4.46
C ARG A 441 18.85 11.67 -5.49
N VAL A 442 18.36 10.99 -6.53
CA VAL A 442 19.22 10.46 -7.60
C VAL A 442 19.87 11.62 -8.36
N TRP A 443 19.12 12.70 -8.64
CA TRP A 443 19.65 13.90 -9.28
C TRP A 443 20.74 14.58 -8.45
N LEU A 444 20.51 14.79 -7.14
CA LEU A 444 21.53 15.35 -6.24
C LEU A 444 22.78 14.46 -6.22
N GLY A 445 22.61 13.14 -6.17
CA GLY A 445 23.72 12.19 -6.22
C GLY A 445 24.49 12.23 -7.55
N MET A 446 23.78 12.34 -8.69
CA MET A 446 24.40 12.49 -10.01
C MET A 446 25.23 13.78 -10.10
N VAL A 447 24.73 14.89 -9.56
CA VAL A 447 25.47 16.17 -9.54
C VAL A 447 26.73 16.06 -8.68
N TRP A 448 26.65 15.52 -7.46
CA TRP A 448 27.85 15.31 -6.63
C TRP A 448 28.88 14.39 -7.27
N LEU A 449 28.43 13.31 -7.90
CA LEU A 449 29.32 12.40 -8.62
C LEU A 449 30.00 13.10 -9.79
N PHE A 450 29.24 13.91 -10.53
CA PHE A 450 29.75 14.72 -11.63
C PHE A 450 30.82 15.72 -11.16
N GLU A 451 30.56 16.46 -10.07
CA GLU A 451 31.55 17.40 -9.50
C GLU A 451 32.84 16.68 -9.08
N GLY A 452 32.72 15.54 -8.39
CA GLY A 452 33.87 14.76 -7.97
C GLY A 452 34.70 14.26 -9.16
N VAL A 453 34.05 13.69 -10.18
CA VAL A 453 34.73 13.22 -11.41
C VAL A 453 35.38 14.38 -12.17
N LYS A 454 34.71 15.53 -12.25
CA LYS A 454 35.25 16.72 -12.89
C LYS A 454 36.53 17.19 -12.20
N LYS A 455 36.55 17.26 -10.86
CA LYS A 455 37.76 17.63 -10.11
C LYS A 455 38.89 16.62 -10.29
N VAL A 456 38.58 15.33 -10.45
CA VAL A 456 39.60 14.33 -10.84
C VAL A 456 40.20 14.68 -12.20
N GLN A 457 39.39 15.05 -13.20
CA GLN A 457 39.86 15.43 -14.54
C GLN A 457 40.63 16.76 -14.54
N GLU A 458 40.22 17.73 -13.72
CA GLU A 458 40.91 19.01 -13.51
C GLU A 458 42.24 18.85 -12.75
N GLY A 459 42.60 17.62 -12.34
CA GLY A 459 43.88 17.32 -11.73
C GLY A 459 43.94 17.62 -10.22
N TRP A 460 42.82 17.69 -9.51
CA TRP A 460 42.81 17.91 -8.06
C TRP A 460 43.49 16.78 -7.25
N LEU A 461 43.68 15.61 -7.87
CA LEU A 461 44.43 14.48 -7.28
C LEU A 461 45.88 14.37 -7.79
N SER A 462 46.37 15.34 -8.57
CA SER A 462 47.72 15.32 -9.19
C SER A 462 48.87 15.69 -8.24
N GLY A 463 48.59 15.91 -6.95
CA GLY A 463 49.60 16.27 -5.94
C GLY A 463 50.02 17.74 -5.93
N THR A 464 49.31 18.62 -6.65
CA THR A 464 49.50 20.07 -6.63
C THR A 464 48.45 20.76 -5.75
N PRO A 465 48.83 21.74 -4.90
CA PRO A 465 47.87 22.47 -4.06
C PRO A 465 47.02 23.43 -4.91
N GLN A 466 45.70 23.23 -4.92
CA GLN A 466 44.74 24.04 -5.69
C GLN A 466 43.85 24.94 -4.81
N LEU A 467 43.75 24.63 -3.52
CA LEU A 467 42.82 25.31 -2.60
C LEU A 467 43.14 26.78 -2.35
N GLU A 468 44.42 27.15 -2.32
CA GLU A 468 44.83 28.55 -2.15
C GLU A 468 44.35 29.44 -3.30
N LYS A 469 44.51 28.97 -4.55
CA LYS A 469 43.98 29.66 -5.74
C LYS A 469 42.46 29.70 -5.73
N PHE A 470 41.83 28.60 -5.34
CA PHE A 470 40.38 28.46 -5.29
C PHE A 470 39.72 29.43 -4.30
N PHE A 471 40.18 29.47 -3.04
CA PHE A 471 39.63 30.39 -2.03
C PHE A 471 40.03 31.85 -2.29
N GLY A 472 41.28 32.08 -2.70
CA GLY A 472 41.79 33.41 -3.01
C GLY A 472 41.08 34.08 -4.18
N GLY A 473 40.78 33.33 -5.25
CA GLY A 473 40.04 33.82 -6.41
C GLY A 473 38.60 34.24 -6.05
N ALA A 474 37.91 33.42 -5.26
CA ALA A 474 36.56 33.75 -4.78
C ALA A 474 36.58 34.99 -3.87
N GLN A 475 37.52 35.07 -2.93
CA GLN A 475 37.63 36.22 -2.04
C GLN A 475 37.94 37.52 -2.79
N ALA A 476 38.89 37.50 -3.73
CA ALA A 476 39.22 38.65 -4.56
C ALA A 476 38.02 39.14 -5.40
N TRP A 477 37.17 38.22 -5.86
CA TRP A 477 35.95 38.56 -6.61
C TRP A 477 34.93 39.31 -5.74
N TYR A 478 34.64 38.81 -4.52
CA TYR A 478 33.75 39.52 -3.58
C TYR A 478 34.34 40.86 -3.14
N ASP A 479 35.63 40.92 -2.82
CA ASP A 479 36.31 42.15 -2.35
C ASP A 479 36.34 43.23 -3.45
N GLY A 480 36.44 42.83 -4.72
CA GLY A 480 36.34 43.72 -5.88
C GLY A 480 34.96 44.34 -6.05
N LEU A 481 33.89 43.58 -5.80
CA LEU A 481 32.51 44.08 -5.87
C LEU A 481 32.10 44.91 -4.64
N LEU A 482 32.64 44.58 -3.47
CA LEU A 482 32.40 45.32 -2.23
C LEU A 482 33.23 46.61 -2.12
N GLY A 483 34.09 46.90 -3.10
CA GLY A 483 34.93 48.11 -3.12
C GLY A 483 36.04 48.12 -2.07
N VAL A 484 36.48 46.95 -1.61
CA VAL A 484 37.44 46.79 -0.50
C VAL A 484 38.90 46.91 -0.98
N THR A 485 39.17 46.87 -2.30
CA THR A 485 40.52 47.02 -2.87
C THR A 485 40.80 48.42 -3.43
N THR A 486 41.80 49.12 -2.86
CA THR A 486 42.38 50.34 -3.41
C THR A 486 43.48 49.98 -4.43
N GLY A 487 43.15 49.91 -5.73
CA GLY A 487 44.17 49.82 -6.78
C GLY A 487 43.64 49.38 -8.15
N ALA A 488 43.83 50.23 -9.16
CA ALA A 488 43.33 50.09 -10.54
C ALA A 488 43.85 48.87 -11.34
N ALA A 489 44.74 48.04 -10.78
CA ALA A 489 45.23 46.81 -11.43
C ALA A 489 44.32 45.57 -11.18
N ALA A 490 43.39 45.64 -10.21
CA ALA A 490 42.57 44.49 -9.82
C ALA A 490 41.34 44.23 -10.71
N GLN A 491 40.88 45.23 -11.47
CA GLN A 491 39.65 45.14 -12.27
C GLN A 491 39.76 44.24 -13.51
N ALA A 492 40.97 44.09 -14.09
CA ALA A 492 41.19 43.20 -15.24
C ALA A 492 41.34 41.73 -14.83
N GLY A 493 41.89 41.45 -13.64
CA GLY A 493 42.02 40.10 -13.09
C GLY A 493 40.71 39.54 -12.53
N ALA A 494 39.81 40.40 -12.05
CA ALA A 494 38.53 40.01 -11.45
C ALA A 494 37.57 39.32 -12.45
N ALA A 495 37.61 39.66 -13.74
CA ALA A 495 36.76 39.04 -14.75
C ALA A 495 37.23 37.63 -15.15
N GLY A 496 38.55 37.40 -15.23
CA GLY A 496 39.13 36.08 -15.49
C GLY A 496 39.10 35.16 -14.27
N ALA A 497 39.37 35.69 -13.08
CA ALA A 497 39.30 34.95 -11.83
C ALA A 497 37.86 34.58 -11.44
N ALA A 498 36.87 35.41 -11.80
CA ALA A 498 35.46 35.03 -11.69
C ALA A 498 35.18 33.78 -12.54
N ALA A 499 35.59 33.74 -13.81
CA ALA A 499 35.35 32.60 -14.69
C ALA A 499 36.06 31.29 -14.27
N GLU A 500 37.26 31.37 -13.67
CA GLU A 500 37.98 30.19 -13.16
C GLU A 500 37.50 29.73 -11.77
N ALA A 501 37.15 30.66 -10.86
CA ALA A 501 36.49 30.31 -9.60
C ALA A 501 35.07 29.74 -9.84
N VAL A 502 34.43 30.16 -10.95
CA VAL A 502 33.12 29.69 -11.47
C VAL A 502 33.17 28.24 -11.97
N ALA A 503 34.31 27.74 -12.46
CA ALA A 503 34.39 26.35 -12.93
C ALA A 503 34.43 25.33 -11.77
N GLY A 504 35.00 25.69 -10.62
CA GLY A 504 35.21 24.75 -9.51
C GLY A 504 34.09 24.63 -8.47
N ALA A 505 33.08 25.53 -8.50
CA ALA A 505 32.07 25.63 -7.44
C ALA A 505 30.74 24.88 -7.72
N THR A 506 30.45 24.53 -8.97
CA THR A 506 29.59 23.40 -9.41
C THR A 506 29.43 23.47 -10.93
N GLY A 507 30.02 22.53 -11.66
CA GLY A 507 30.06 22.44 -13.12
C GLY A 507 28.74 22.11 -13.83
N ALA A 508 27.65 21.80 -13.15
CA ALA A 508 26.37 21.49 -13.82
C ALA A 508 25.77 22.66 -14.66
N ALA A 509 26.34 23.87 -14.58
CA ALA A 509 25.97 25.02 -15.41
C ALA A 509 27.01 25.38 -16.50
N ALA A 510 28.14 24.67 -16.59
CA ALA A 510 29.23 25.06 -17.50
C ALA A 510 28.91 24.80 -18.98
N GLU A 511 28.19 23.73 -19.32
CA GLU A 511 27.83 23.43 -20.72
C GLU A 511 26.69 24.31 -21.27
N ALA A 512 25.81 24.82 -20.41
CA ALA A 512 24.79 25.79 -20.82
C ALA A 512 25.38 27.19 -21.12
N VAL A 513 26.59 27.47 -20.62
CA VAL A 513 27.27 28.77 -20.80
C VAL A 513 28.30 28.74 -21.94
N ALA A 514 28.90 27.58 -22.25
CA ALA A 514 29.80 27.44 -23.39
C ALA A 514 29.13 27.76 -24.75
N GLY A 515 27.80 27.60 -24.85
CA GLY A 515 27.02 28.02 -26.02
C GLY A 515 26.76 29.54 -26.12
N ALA A 516 27.05 30.31 -25.07
CA ALA A 516 26.75 31.74 -24.99
C ALA A 516 28.00 32.65 -25.01
N THR A 517 29.21 32.10 -24.86
CA THR A 517 30.47 32.86 -24.79
C THR A 517 31.15 33.11 -26.15
N GLY A 518 30.53 32.72 -27.26
CA GLY A 518 31.03 33.05 -28.61
C GLY A 518 30.92 34.53 -28.99
N ALA A 519 30.33 35.38 -28.14
CA ALA A 519 30.06 36.78 -28.45
C ALA A 519 30.36 37.72 -27.27
N ALA A 520 31.60 37.78 -26.81
CA ALA A 520 32.04 38.85 -25.90
C ALA A 520 33.57 39.07 -25.94
N THR A 521 34.12 39.28 -27.14
CA THR A 521 35.40 39.99 -27.29
C THR A 521 35.12 41.50 -27.35
N GLY A 522 35.03 42.15 -26.20
CA GLY A 522 34.85 43.60 -26.13
C GLY A 522 35.08 44.10 -24.71
N GLY A 523 36.14 44.87 -24.51
CA GLY A 523 36.49 45.45 -23.21
C GLY A 523 35.37 46.35 -22.69
N ALA A 524 34.72 45.92 -21.62
CA ALA A 524 33.87 46.73 -20.77
C ALA A 524 34.18 46.36 -19.31
N ALA A 525 34.40 47.39 -18.49
CA ALA A 525 34.69 47.24 -17.06
C ALA A 525 33.59 46.41 -16.37
N ALA A 526 34.00 45.51 -15.46
CA ALA A 526 33.09 44.65 -14.71
C ALA A 526 32.08 45.49 -13.91
N ALA A 527 30.84 45.56 -14.40
CA ALA A 527 29.73 46.23 -13.73
C ALA A 527 28.91 45.22 -12.92
N GLY A 528 29.50 44.68 -11.86
CA GLY A 528 28.76 43.87 -10.87
C GLY A 528 28.08 44.76 -9.83
N THR A 529 27.00 44.27 -9.22
CA THR A 529 26.17 45.04 -8.28
C THR A 529 26.05 44.31 -6.94
N VAL A 530 26.23 45.02 -5.83
CA VAL A 530 25.97 44.49 -4.49
C VAL A 530 24.49 44.68 -4.15
N LEU A 531 23.79 43.58 -3.91
CA LEU A 531 22.36 43.58 -3.56
C LEU A 531 22.11 43.57 -2.07
N MET A 532 22.93 42.81 -1.32
CA MET A 532 22.81 42.69 0.13
C MET A 532 24.20 42.60 0.72
N ASN A 533 24.47 43.44 1.72
CA ASN A 533 25.68 43.37 2.53
C ASN A 533 25.31 43.77 3.96
N TRP A 534 24.81 42.80 4.72
CA TRP A 534 24.39 43.02 6.10
C TRP A 534 25.38 42.37 7.05
N ASN A 535 25.83 43.16 8.01
CA ASN A 535 26.76 42.71 9.03
C ASN A 535 25.98 42.40 10.32
N PHE A 536 26.08 41.17 10.78
CA PHE A 536 25.56 40.74 12.07
C PHE A 536 26.73 40.45 13.02
N TRP A 537 26.46 40.45 14.31
CA TRP A 537 27.49 40.31 15.36
C TRP A 537 28.38 39.06 15.24
N LEU A 538 27.90 37.98 14.59
CA LEU A 538 28.66 36.72 14.39
C LEU A 538 29.01 36.40 12.94
N PHE A 539 28.39 37.07 11.95
CA PHE A 539 28.56 36.74 10.54
C PHE A 539 28.06 37.88 9.65
N GLN A 540 28.50 37.90 8.40
CA GLN A 540 28.10 38.88 7.41
C GLN A 540 27.46 38.16 6.21
N THR A 541 26.29 38.61 5.79
CA THR A 541 25.58 38.05 4.62
C THR A 541 25.79 38.94 3.42
N ILE A 542 26.26 38.35 2.33
CA ILE A 542 26.64 39.06 1.11
C ILE A 542 25.89 38.43 -0.08
N LEU A 543 25.13 39.23 -0.83
CA LEU A 543 24.51 38.84 -2.10
C LEU A 543 24.99 39.81 -3.18
N VAL A 544 25.60 39.26 -4.22
CA VAL A 544 26.17 40.04 -5.33
C VAL A 544 25.68 39.51 -6.67
N SER A 545 25.63 40.40 -7.67
CA SER A 545 25.45 40.07 -9.08
C SER A 545 26.76 40.32 -9.83
N GLY A 546 27.22 39.35 -10.61
CA GLY A 546 28.41 39.49 -11.45
C GLY A 546 28.24 40.40 -12.67
N THR A 547 26.98 40.74 -13.00
CA THR A 547 26.59 41.60 -14.13
C THR A 547 25.64 42.70 -13.67
N THR A 548 25.33 43.66 -14.54
CA THR A 548 24.33 44.69 -14.28
C THR A 548 22.96 44.03 -14.11
N LEU A 549 22.13 44.57 -13.21
CA LEU A 549 20.83 43.96 -12.88
C LEU A 549 19.89 43.81 -14.08
N GLU A 550 20.05 44.65 -15.11
CA GLU A 550 19.27 44.59 -16.35
C GLU A 550 19.62 43.38 -17.23
N ALA A 551 20.84 42.85 -17.12
CA ALA A 551 21.33 41.70 -17.88
C ALA A 551 21.49 40.44 -17.04
N ALA A 552 21.26 40.53 -15.72
CA ALA A 552 21.56 39.47 -14.76
C ALA A 552 20.63 38.25 -14.91
N LYS A 553 21.23 37.07 -15.02
CA LYS A 553 20.56 35.77 -14.96
C LYS A 553 20.73 35.15 -13.57
N LEU A 554 19.96 34.10 -13.26
CA LEU A 554 20.07 33.36 -12.00
C LEU A 554 21.49 32.81 -11.75
N THR A 555 22.26 32.57 -12.82
CA THR A 555 23.67 32.14 -12.79
C THR A 555 24.62 33.21 -12.27
N ASP A 556 24.23 34.48 -12.34
CA ASP A 556 25.10 35.62 -12.08
C ASP A 556 25.00 36.09 -10.63
N PHE A 557 23.99 35.61 -9.89
CA PHE A 557 23.81 35.90 -8.48
C PHE A 557 24.54 34.90 -7.59
N ALA A 558 25.34 35.41 -6.65
CA ALA A 558 26.06 34.61 -5.67
C ALA A 558 25.80 35.10 -4.25
N PHE A 559 25.52 34.15 -3.36
CA PHE A 559 25.26 34.35 -1.94
C PHE A 559 26.40 33.79 -1.10
N LYS A 560 26.96 34.60 -0.20
CA LYS A 560 28.02 34.21 0.72
C LYS A 560 27.66 34.54 2.15
N LEU A 561 27.91 33.58 3.05
CA LEU A 561 27.77 33.74 4.49
C LEU A 561 29.17 33.85 5.12
N ASN A 562 29.68 35.07 5.22
CA ASN A 562 31.01 35.32 5.75
C ASN A 562 31.04 35.15 7.27
N VAL A 563 31.61 34.05 7.76
CA VAL A 563 31.74 33.74 9.20
C VAL A 563 33.21 33.88 9.62
N PRO A 564 33.58 34.83 10.51
CA PRO A 564 34.97 35.06 10.91
C PRO A 564 35.69 33.82 11.44
N LEU A 565 34.98 32.97 12.20
CA LEU A 565 35.51 31.70 12.70
C LEU A 565 35.89 30.73 11.57
N MET A 566 35.08 30.67 10.50
CA MET A 566 35.35 29.81 9.35
C MET A 566 36.55 30.32 8.56
N ASN A 567 36.68 31.64 8.38
CA ASN A 567 37.86 32.22 7.72
C ASN A 567 39.15 31.94 8.49
N TRP A 568 39.10 32.05 9.83
CA TRP A 568 40.22 31.66 10.68
C TRP A 568 40.59 30.18 10.48
N PHE A 569 39.59 29.30 10.45
CA PHE A 569 39.81 27.86 10.25
C PHE A 569 40.43 27.57 8.87
N VAL A 570 39.91 28.17 7.79
CA VAL A 570 40.47 28.00 6.44
C VAL A 570 41.92 28.47 6.39
N ASN A 571 42.22 29.66 6.87
CA ASN A 571 43.56 30.25 6.78
C ASN A 571 44.57 29.56 7.71
N THR A 572 44.14 29.12 8.90
CA THR A 572 45.02 28.59 9.94
C THR A 572 45.19 27.07 9.84
N VAL A 573 44.14 26.35 9.45
CA VAL A 573 44.13 24.88 9.43
C VAL A 573 44.28 24.38 8.00
N ILE A 574 43.39 24.77 7.09
CA ILE A 574 43.34 24.21 5.72
C ILE A 574 44.54 24.68 4.88
N LEU A 575 44.84 25.97 4.92
CA LEU A 575 45.93 26.59 4.16
C LEU A 575 47.28 26.58 4.91
N SER A 576 47.37 25.88 6.04
CA SER A 576 48.57 25.83 6.89
C SER A 576 49.84 25.32 6.20
N SER A 577 49.69 24.37 5.27
CA SER A 577 50.80 23.75 4.54
C SER A 577 50.33 23.12 3.24
N ASN A 578 51.22 22.99 2.25
CA ASN A 578 50.91 22.32 0.98
C ASN A 578 50.41 20.88 1.19
N GLY A 579 50.96 20.16 2.18
CA GLY A 579 50.51 18.80 2.53
C GLY A 579 49.06 18.78 3.05
N MET A 580 48.69 19.74 3.90
CA MET A 580 47.32 19.85 4.40
C MET A 580 46.33 20.26 3.29
N GLN A 581 46.74 21.14 2.38
CA GLN A 581 45.93 21.49 1.21
C GLN A 581 45.65 20.28 0.32
N ILE A 582 46.68 19.49 0.00
CA ILE A 582 46.54 18.27 -0.82
C ILE A 582 45.67 17.23 -0.10
N PHE A 583 45.82 17.09 1.22
CA PHE A 583 44.97 16.18 2.00
C PHE A 583 43.50 16.59 1.98
N MET A 584 43.20 17.87 2.28
CA MET A 584 41.83 18.37 2.33
C MET A 584 41.16 18.34 0.96
N GLN A 585 41.87 18.70 -0.10
CA GLN A 585 41.30 18.69 -1.47
C GLN A 585 41.02 17.26 -1.93
N ALA A 586 41.91 16.29 -1.64
CA ALA A 586 41.67 14.89 -1.94
C ALA A 586 40.48 14.33 -1.15
N MET A 587 40.36 14.69 0.13
CA MET A 587 39.22 14.31 0.97
C MET A 587 37.90 14.83 0.40
N VAL A 588 37.85 16.10 -0.03
CA VAL A 588 36.63 16.69 -0.64
C VAL A 588 36.25 15.93 -1.91
N VAL A 589 37.19 15.67 -2.82
CA VAL A 589 36.92 14.94 -4.08
C VAL A 589 36.39 13.52 -3.81
N VAL A 590 37.02 12.79 -2.88
CA VAL A 590 36.55 11.46 -2.48
C VAL A 590 35.16 11.53 -1.87
N LEU A 591 34.91 12.52 -1.00
CA LEU A 591 33.64 12.69 -0.33
C LEU A 591 32.51 13.01 -1.34
N GLU A 592 32.77 13.83 -2.36
CA GLU A 592 31.81 14.14 -3.44
C GLU A 592 31.42 12.89 -4.22
N ILE A 593 32.40 12.07 -4.60
CA ILE A 593 32.15 10.80 -5.31
C ILE A 593 31.35 9.84 -4.42
N VAL A 594 31.74 9.68 -3.16
CA VAL A 594 31.08 8.78 -2.22
C VAL A 594 29.66 9.22 -1.93
N ILE A 595 29.42 10.51 -1.68
CA ILE A 595 28.06 11.08 -1.53
C ILE A 595 27.26 10.79 -2.79
N GLY A 596 27.83 11.04 -3.97
CA GLY A 596 27.15 10.86 -5.25
C GLY A 596 26.67 9.42 -5.44
N LEU A 597 27.59 8.45 -5.32
CA LEU A 597 27.27 7.03 -5.43
C LEU A 597 26.29 6.56 -4.35
N ALA A 598 26.47 7.00 -3.10
CA ALA A 598 25.63 6.61 -1.98
C ALA A 598 24.19 7.14 -2.12
N LEU A 599 24.00 8.39 -2.58
CA LEU A 599 22.67 8.96 -2.82
C LEU A 599 21.97 8.34 -4.03
N ILE A 600 22.71 8.00 -5.10
CA ILE A 600 22.16 7.29 -6.26
C ILE A 600 21.65 5.90 -5.83
N ALA A 601 22.50 5.12 -5.16
CA ALA A 601 22.14 3.79 -4.66
C ALA A 601 21.11 3.83 -3.52
N GLY A 602 21.01 4.96 -2.81
CA GLY A 602 20.17 5.12 -1.64
C GLY A 602 20.69 4.32 -0.44
N LEU A 603 21.99 4.38 -0.19
CA LEU A 603 22.67 3.76 0.95
C LEU A 603 23.13 4.86 1.94
N PHE A 604 22.71 4.75 3.20
CA PHE A 604 22.88 5.75 4.25
C PHE A 604 22.42 7.15 3.84
N THR A 605 21.23 7.21 3.23
CA THR A 605 20.68 8.39 2.58
C THR A 605 20.60 9.60 3.50
N THR A 606 20.12 9.43 4.74
CA THR A 606 20.07 10.52 5.74
C THR A 606 21.46 11.01 6.12
N PHE A 607 22.44 10.11 6.26
CA PHE A 607 23.81 10.48 6.62
C PHE A 607 24.51 11.26 5.50
N PHE A 608 24.47 10.75 4.27
CA PHE A 608 25.07 11.46 3.13
C PHE A 608 24.28 12.70 2.71
N GLY A 609 22.98 12.76 2.97
CA GLY A 609 22.20 13.99 2.89
C GLY A 609 22.71 15.05 3.87
N ALA A 610 23.03 14.67 5.11
CA ALA A 610 23.59 15.59 6.10
C ALA A 610 24.98 16.08 5.71
N ILE A 611 25.84 15.20 5.21
CA ILE A 611 27.15 15.58 4.70
C ILE A 611 27.02 16.51 3.49
N SER A 612 26.11 16.22 2.55
CA SER A 612 25.81 17.09 1.42
C SER A 612 25.42 18.50 1.88
N VAL A 613 24.53 18.61 2.86
CA VAL A 613 24.16 19.91 3.46
C VAL A 613 25.39 20.58 4.08
N GLY A 614 26.19 19.83 4.84
CA GLY A 614 27.42 20.33 5.46
C GLY A 614 28.42 20.89 4.45
N LEU A 615 28.65 20.20 3.33
CA LEU A 615 29.53 20.67 2.25
C LEU A 615 28.98 21.92 1.57
N GLN A 616 27.67 21.98 1.30
CA GLN A 616 27.04 23.16 0.72
C GLN A 616 27.15 24.37 1.66
N LEU A 617 26.92 24.17 2.97
CA LEU A 617 27.12 25.21 3.97
C LEU A 617 28.59 25.66 4.05
N MET A 618 29.54 24.72 3.93
CA MET A 618 30.96 25.05 3.86
C MET A 618 31.25 25.94 2.65
N PHE A 619 30.83 25.56 1.44
CA PHE A 619 31.02 26.38 0.23
C PHE A 619 30.35 27.75 0.36
N MET A 620 29.14 27.80 0.92
CA MET A 620 28.44 29.05 1.19
C MET A 620 29.23 29.99 2.12
N MET A 621 29.97 29.43 3.09
CA MET A 621 30.78 30.20 4.02
C MET A 621 32.16 30.58 3.47
N THR A 622 32.74 29.78 2.58
CA THR A 622 34.08 30.01 2.04
C THR A 622 34.07 30.76 0.71
N THR A 623 33.51 30.15 -0.34
CA THR A 623 33.54 30.66 -1.72
C THR A 623 32.24 31.34 -2.12
N GLY A 624 31.18 31.17 -1.33
CA GLY A 624 29.81 31.51 -1.70
C GLY A 624 29.16 30.43 -2.59
N LEU A 625 27.83 30.46 -2.66
CA LEU A 625 27.01 29.61 -3.51
C LEU A 625 26.24 30.47 -4.52
N TYR A 626 26.19 30.03 -5.77
CA TYR A 626 25.35 30.66 -6.77
C TYR A 626 23.87 30.30 -6.55
N LEU A 627 22.96 31.22 -6.86
CA LEU A 627 21.52 30.98 -6.66
C LEU A 627 21.01 29.76 -7.44
N HIS A 628 21.57 29.51 -8.62
CA HIS A 628 21.24 28.33 -9.44
C HIS A 628 21.68 26.98 -8.82
N THR A 629 22.52 26.98 -7.77
CA THR A 629 23.02 25.77 -7.10
C THR A 629 22.40 25.57 -5.72
N MET A 630 21.71 26.59 -5.20
CA MET A 630 21.04 26.53 -3.89
C MET A 630 19.98 25.43 -3.79
N TRP A 631 19.43 24.95 -4.91
CA TRP A 631 18.53 23.79 -4.90
C TRP A 631 19.22 22.54 -4.30
N MET A 632 20.55 22.40 -4.40
CA MET A 632 21.28 21.27 -3.81
C MET A 632 21.21 21.29 -2.29
N LEU A 633 21.25 22.47 -1.67
CA LEU A 633 21.10 22.64 -0.23
C LEU A 633 19.70 22.21 0.21
N PHE A 634 18.66 22.71 -0.46
CA PHE A 634 17.27 22.35 -0.15
C PHE A 634 16.96 20.89 -0.46
N ALA A 635 17.53 20.34 -1.52
CA ALA A 635 17.46 18.92 -1.85
C ALA A 635 18.10 18.06 -0.75
N GLY A 636 19.30 18.43 -0.29
CA GLY A 636 19.98 17.79 0.83
C GLY A 636 19.11 17.77 2.09
N ILE A 637 18.51 18.92 2.45
CA ILE A 637 17.58 19.03 3.59
C ILE A 637 16.35 18.14 3.40
N ALA A 638 15.73 18.14 2.22
CA ALA A 638 14.54 17.32 1.94
C ALA A 638 14.84 15.82 2.06
N ILE A 639 16.03 15.39 1.63
CA ILE A 639 16.47 13.99 1.65
C ILE A 639 16.74 13.49 3.08
N LEU A 640 17.14 14.36 4.03
CA LEU A 640 17.32 14.00 5.45
C LEU A 640 16.09 13.30 6.04
N PHE A 641 14.90 13.78 5.67
CA PHE A 641 13.63 13.37 6.29
C PHE A 641 12.79 12.43 5.42
N GLY A 642 13.22 12.09 4.20
CA GLY A 642 12.38 11.31 3.28
C GLY A 642 13.06 10.60 2.12
N GLY A 643 14.39 10.60 2.05
CA GLY A 643 15.15 10.00 0.95
C GLY A 643 15.15 8.47 0.87
N ASN A 644 14.48 7.76 1.79
CA ASN A 644 14.62 6.30 1.92
C ASN A 644 13.76 5.47 0.95
N THR A 645 13.09 6.12 -0.01
CA THR A 645 12.23 5.45 -0.99
C THR A 645 13.06 4.83 -2.10
N LEU A 646 12.81 3.56 -2.49
CA LEU A 646 13.58 2.88 -3.55
C LEU A 646 15.08 2.97 -3.29
N SER A 647 15.48 2.65 -2.07
CA SER A 647 16.84 2.81 -1.56
C SER A 647 17.35 1.48 -0.98
N LEU A 648 18.67 1.28 -0.98
CA LEU A 648 19.28 0.14 -0.28
C LEU A 648 19.05 0.22 1.24
N ASP A 649 18.82 1.40 1.80
CA ASP A 649 18.46 1.59 3.21
C ASP A 649 17.23 0.79 3.62
N TYR A 650 16.30 0.54 2.70
CA TYR A 650 15.12 -0.29 2.96
C TYR A 650 15.50 -1.69 3.50
N TRP A 651 16.60 -2.27 3.02
CA TRP A 651 17.09 -3.59 3.39
C TRP A 651 18.17 -3.55 4.47
N VAL A 652 19.05 -2.55 4.42
CA VAL A 652 20.22 -2.44 5.31
C VAL A 652 19.84 -1.87 6.68
N MET A 653 19.04 -0.79 6.71
CA MET A 653 18.76 -0.06 7.95
C MET A 653 17.97 -0.87 8.99
N PRO A 654 16.98 -1.71 8.65
CA PRO A 654 16.28 -2.51 9.66
C PRO A 654 17.22 -3.49 10.38
N LYS A 655 18.12 -4.14 9.63
CA LYS A 655 19.12 -5.05 10.21
C LYS A 655 20.10 -4.30 11.10
N LEU A 656 20.60 -3.15 10.62
CA LEU A 656 21.51 -2.32 11.38
C LEU A 656 20.86 -1.75 12.64
N LYS A 657 19.60 -1.29 12.57
CA LYS A 657 18.82 -0.82 13.73
C LYS A 657 18.65 -1.92 14.76
N THR A 658 18.31 -3.13 14.33
CA THR A 658 18.12 -4.29 15.22
C THR A 658 19.44 -4.61 15.95
N TRP A 659 20.55 -4.62 15.21
CA TRP A 659 21.87 -4.82 15.79
C TRP A 659 22.28 -3.69 16.75
N TRP A 660 22.08 -2.43 16.35
CA TRP A 660 22.42 -1.23 17.13
C TRP A 660 21.66 -1.16 18.45
N LYS A 661 20.35 -1.43 18.42
CA LYS A 661 19.48 -1.49 19.61
C LYS A 661 19.94 -2.56 20.61
N ASN A 662 20.65 -3.59 20.17
CA ASN A 662 21.12 -4.68 21.04
C ASN A 662 22.45 -4.38 21.73
N LEU A 663 23.13 -3.27 21.41
CA LEU A 663 24.38 -2.90 22.08
C LEU A 663 24.12 -2.39 23.51
N PRO A 664 24.83 -2.90 24.55
CA PRO A 664 24.56 -2.55 25.95
C PRO A 664 24.66 -1.06 26.26
N TRP A 665 25.64 -0.37 25.68
CA TRP A 665 25.83 1.06 25.87
C TRP A 665 24.76 1.88 25.15
N ILE A 666 24.29 1.46 23.97
CA ILE A 666 23.18 2.12 23.26
C ILE A 666 21.89 2.07 24.09
N LYS A 667 21.57 0.91 24.68
CA LYS A 667 20.44 0.76 25.59
C LYS A 667 20.59 1.67 26.81
N LYS A 668 21.77 1.71 27.42
CA LYS A 668 22.06 2.52 28.61
C LYS A 668 21.96 4.03 28.38
N TRP A 669 22.38 4.50 27.20
CA TRP A 669 22.41 5.92 26.85
C TRP A 669 21.20 6.37 26.02
N TYR A 670 20.23 5.48 25.78
CA TYR A 670 19.03 5.77 24.99
C TYR A 670 19.36 6.27 23.57
N LEU A 671 20.48 5.82 22.99
CA LEU A 671 20.97 6.26 21.67
C LEU A 671 20.36 5.45 20.54
N TYR A 672 19.11 5.00 20.69
CA TYR A 672 18.37 4.28 19.66
C TYR A 672 17.23 5.15 19.14
N HIS A 673 17.09 5.20 17.81
CA HIS A 673 15.98 5.87 17.15
C HIS A 673 14.98 4.80 16.71
N ASP A 674 13.73 4.89 17.16
CA ASP A 674 12.65 4.01 16.71
C ASP A 674 12.32 4.23 15.23
#